data_AF-A0A2G1X1L1-F1
#
_entry.id   AF-A0A2G1X1L1-F1
#
_cell.length_a   1.000
_cell.length_b   1.000
_cell.length_c   1.000
_cell.angle_alpha   90.00
_cell.angle_beta   90.00
_cell.angle_gamma   90.00
#
_symmetry.space_group_name_H-M   'P 1'
#
loop_
_entity.id
_entity.type
_entity.pdbx_description
1 polymer ?
#
loop_
_entity_poly.entity_id
_entity_poly.type
_entity_poly.pdbx_seq_one_letter_code
_entity_poly.pdbx_strand_id
1 'polypeptide(L)'
;MTSDDLREEIAGATQSVLELVDDEPSVAALLPKVIERVDADVELEEATPVIEAVLAGEEPSEVDVRSSGHAEDDANSDAVSASQEKVTLDRGAIREHYRQVADVVRPLGELEGKPTMLINDKVGWYVTRENTDPSEDELGRYEKKRRARDFTNDYDRVVEQHVDRTLYALTSYKRPEALDRWEAATYDDEAGAYEYLDEKPSPDSEDIAAVAAWGDVDLADELKAQRFDLDDDTYATAEAALEAYVDAFAELYGGRDAVYALDSVGGAYIFGAPEATLPIARHFAGDDDARARIMEAFIDRSNEFLQEAEADVNESVDGAADVVHPDWANNINRQYKMPLALHGDHDAVVTPLDVDDITYREPTPAGEVTEDLHASTKAWCESLTSTDHEDRVDDLVAALWPEEYAEEDGWEAALEAWVEAKREAEREERRQREAARKRREQRLDDLDGDLEGTSITPFMNDVHDALDGIDTGEVVRRYASDAWDTGIDSSSKTEFDPSWRTSSSGSSCYVDHQNNTFGDPACGGGGYAAKAMALGRGIIGLGESAAAQKLSGEKWGKAVDELRGEGYDVPVWTPEAGSTARDGSTYDQMPLWALRKAAVALGVVPEEAFIEREGDDGGTYLGFPGPKTYNNALEAVEEYGLDHGRDRADTGPSYPTYDLFEDRDSVDVELHLVPLNGKEARLEVYHNDQREYTETLDRGFWRSGTKRGRVAGRVVDEVSGIDTELLRGAVKDALAQVALDEDEDWFEEAMRSRREEELRKRTDRVVCYPGAEDAEWLITMRPTPTSPETEPQTMTFDSGQLHNADPGHFQQLHLGVFLEKVQLDSAEWANLTDFWLSIQETKEREADTRLEAAIEEFTSAVNKMRVWADEEGFDWDSRNGLYAEDFTADDDDAILVPGAWMESWKHDNDYTEINFSKELRQRDLALGGSSRRTINSARRMVWPIAAEKTDWSPEDALTVADEDDEDAKPEGLR
;
A
#
# COMPACT_ATOMS: atom_id res chain seq x y z
N MET A 1 -23.34 -10.94 8.21
CA MET A 1 -24.20 -9.95 7.51
C MET A 1 -23.30 -8.96 6.82
N THR A 2 -23.67 -8.49 5.64
CA THR A 2 -22.98 -7.39 4.96
C THR A 2 -23.41 -6.03 5.55
N SER A 3 -22.63 -4.96 5.33
CA SER A 3 -23.01 -3.60 5.74
C SER A 3 -24.36 -3.15 5.16
N ASP A 4 -24.77 -3.72 4.02
CA ASP A 4 -26.07 -3.45 3.41
C ASP A 4 -27.20 -4.24 4.08
N ASP A 5 -26.95 -5.47 4.55
CA ASP A 5 -27.93 -6.25 5.34
C ASP A 5 -28.25 -5.57 6.68
N LEU A 6 -27.25 -4.99 7.33
CA LEU A 6 -27.39 -4.28 8.62
C LEU A 6 -28.13 -2.95 8.46
N ARG A 7 -27.94 -2.25 7.33
CA ARG A 7 -28.72 -1.05 6.97
C ARG A 7 -30.19 -1.38 6.68
N GLU A 8 -30.45 -2.51 6.04
CA GLU A 8 -31.82 -2.96 5.75
C GLU A 8 -32.55 -3.39 7.03
N GLU A 9 -31.83 -3.98 7.99
CA GLU A 9 -32.38 -4.40 9.29
C GLU A 9 -32.67 -3.20 10.21
N ILE A 10 -31.78 -2.20 10.26
CA ILE A 10 -32.00 -0.93 10.97
C ILE A 10 -33.15 -0.13 10.34
N ALA A 11 -33.27 -0.12 9.01
CA ALA A 11 -34.39 0.51 8.32
C ALA A 11 -35.73 -0.19 8.61
N GLY A 12 -35.72 -1.53 8.70
CA GLY A 12 -36.88 -2.35 9.09
C GLY A 12 -37.32 -2.13 10.54
N ALA A 13 -36.37 -1.99 11.47
CA ALA A 13 -36.63 -1.67 12.88
C ALA A 13 -37.21 -0.25 13.04
N THR A 14 -36.70 0.72 12.26
CA THR A 14 -37.16 2.11 12.28
C THR A 14 -38.62 2.26 11.85
N GLN A 15 -39.08 1.45 10.88
CA GLN A 15 -40.47 1.47 10.44
C GLN A 15 -41.45 0.95 11.51
N SER A 16 -41.00 0.01 12.34
CA SER A 16 -41.78 -0.50 13.48
C SER A 16 -41.86 0.51 14.64
N VAL A 17 -40.81 1.32 14.83
CA VAL A 17 -40.78 2.40 15.83
C VAL A 17 -41.63 3.60 15.39
N LEU A 18 -41.64 3.94 14.10
CA LEU A 18 -42.49 5.00 13.54
C LEU A 18 -43.99 4.66 13.57
N GLU A 19 -44.38 3.38 13.59
CA GLU A 19 -45.78 2.95 13.77
C GLU A 19 -46.26 3.03 15.24
N LEU A 20 -45.33 3.14 16.21
CA LEU A 20 -45.64 3.23 17.64
C LEU A 20 -45.73 4.67 18.18
N VAL A 21 -45.22 5.65 17.44
CA VAL A 21 -45.21 7.07 17.83
C VAL A 21 -46.10 7.85 16.87
N ASP A 22 -47.26 8.31 17.35
CA ASP A 22 -48.22 9.14 16.59
C ASP A 22 -47.53 10.40 16.04
N ASP A 23 -47.09 10.35 14.78
CA ASP A 23 -46.91 11.44 13.82
C ASP A 23 -46.26 12.75 14.35
N GLU A 24 -45.21 12.66 15.18
CA GLU A 24 -44.39 13.82 15.56
C GLU A 24 -43.07 13.91 14.76
N PRO A 25 -42.83 15.00 14.01
CA PRO A 25 -41.69 15.15 13.10
C PRO A 25 -40.31 15.35 13.79
N SER A 26 -40.21 15.15 15.11
CA SER A 26 -38.97 15.31 15.89
C SER A 26 -38.07 14.07 15.88
N VAL A 27 -38.64 12.86 15.70
CA VAL A 27 -37.89 11.59 15.75
C VAL A 27 -37.04 11.36 14.49
N ALA A 28 -37.55 11.71 13.32
CA ALA A 28 -36.83 11.57 12.04
C ALA A 28 -35.56 12.44 11.95
N ALA A 29 -35.50 13.54 12.71
CA ALA A 29 -34.33 14.43 12.77
C ALA A 29 -33.20 13.90 13.68
N LEU A 30 -33.48 12.91 14.52
CA LEU A 30 -32.54 12.32 15.48
C LEU A 30 -31.89 11.03 14.95
N LEU A 31 -32.45 10.42 13.90
CA LEU A 31 -31.97 9.17 13.30
C LEU A 31 -30.49 9.19 12.88
N PRO A 32 -29.98 10.26 12.21
CA PRO A 32 -28.58 10.32 11.84
C PRO A 32 -27.64 10.31 13.05
N LYS A 33 -28.05 10.90 14.19
CA LYS A 33 -27.26 10.96 15.42
C LYS A 33 -27.23 9.64 16.19
N VAL A 34 -28.22 8.77 15.98
CA VAL A 34 -28.23 7.40 16.51
C VAL A 34 -27.30 6.53 15.68
N ILE A 35 -27.34 6.64 14.35
CA ILE A 35 -26.49 5.89 13.42
C ILE A 35 -25.00 6.26 13.58
N GLU A 36 -24.70 7.52 13.94
CA GLU A 36 -23.32 8.00 14.16
C GLU A 36 -22.73 7.55 15.52
N ARG A 37 -23.55 6.97 16.41
CA ARG A 37 -23.18 6.68 17.82
C ARG A 37 -23.42 5.25 18.28
N VAL A 38 -24.07 4.42 17.48
CA VAL A 38 -24.17 2.98 17.72
C VAL A 38 -23.10 2.30 16.85
N ASP A 39 -22.13 1.67 17.52
CA ASP A 39 -21.07 0.93 16.85
C ASP A 39 -21.65 -0.25 16.06
N ALA A 40 -21.05 -0.57 14.91
CA ALA A 40 -21.65 -1.50 13.93
C ALA A 40 -21.76 -2.95 14.44
N ASP A 41 -21.09 -3.27 15.54
CA ASP A 41 -20.96 -4.61 16.11
C ASP A 41 -21.75 -4.80 17.44
N VAL A 42 -22.65 -3.88 17.80
CA VAL A 42 -23.44 -3.95 19.05
C VAL A 42 -24.82 -4.58 18.83
N GLU A 43 -25.17 -5.56 19.66
CA GLU A 43 -26.49 -6.23 19.65
C GLU A 43 -27.62 -5.26 20.04
N LEU A 44 -28.82 -5.43 19.46
CA LEU A 44 -29.95 -4.50 19.59
C LEU A 44 -30.40 -4.28 21.06
N GLU A 45 -30.25 -5.29 21.93
CA GLU A 45 -30.57 -5.18 23.36
C GLU A 45 -29.63 -4.21 24.11
N GLU A 46 -28.37 -4.10 23.68
CA GLU A 46 -27.37 -3.18 24.25
C GLU A 46 -27.48 -1.76 23.68
N ALA A 47 -27.97 -1.62 22.45
CA ALA A 47 -28.22 -0.32 21.82
C ALA A 47 -29.51 0.37 22.32
N THR A 48 -30.45 -0.39 22.90
CA THR A 48 -31.79 0.10 23.29
C THR A 48 -31.76 1.28 24.29
N PRO A 49 -30.94 1.30 25.36
CA PRO A 49 -30.90 2.42 26.30
C PRO A 49 -30.40 3.73 25.69
N VAL A 50 -29.44 3.66 24.76
CA VAL A 50 -28.89 4.82 24.04
C VAL A 50 -29.93 5.40 23.09
N ILE A 51 -30.68 4.52 22.40
CA ILE A 51 -31.78 4.90 21.52
C ILE A 51 -32.90 5.58 22.33
N GLU A 52 -33.26 5.06 23.49
CA GLU A 52 -34.29 5.65 24.36
C GLU A 52 -33.88 7.03 24.91
N ALA A 53 -32.62 7.21 25.31
CA ALA A 53 -32.09 8.50 25.80
C ALA A 53 -32.10 9.59 24.72
N VAL A 54 -31.67 9.25 23.49
CA VAL A 54 -31.67 10.17 22.35
C VAL A 54 -33.09 10.55 21.95
N LEU A 55 -34.04 9.60 21.96
CA LEU A 55 -35.44 9.87 21.63
C LEU A 55 -36.17 10.69 22.69
N ALA A 56 -35.72 10.66 23.95
CA ALA A 56 -36.24 11.50 25.02
C ALA A 56 -35.75 12.97 24.97
N GLY A 57 -34.79 13.29 24.08
CA GLY A 57 -34.19 14.63 23.98
C GLY A 57 -33.29 14.98 25.16
N GLU A 58 -32.85 13.98 25.91
CA GLU A 58 -31.86 14.11 26.97
C GLU A 58 -30.46 13.96 26.33
N GLU A 59 -29.48 14.79 26.70
CA GLU A 59 -28.09 14.49 26.37
C GLU A 59 -27.59 13.45 27.38
N PRO A 60 -27.32 12.20 26.96
CA PRO A 60 -26.67 11.26 27.85
C PRO A 60 -25.25 11.78 28.08
N SER A 61 -24.88 12.00 29.34
CA SER A 61 -23.50 12.34 29.70
C SER A 61 -22.56 11.25 29.20
N GLU A 62 -21.38 11.63 28.71
CA GLU A 62 -20.31 10.79 28.15
C GLU A 62 -19.76 9.65 29.06
N VAL A 63 -20.42 9.35 30.17
CA VAL A 63 -19.93 8.39 31.19
C VAL A 63 -20.60 7.01 31.12
N ASP A 64 -21.67 6.80 30.37
CA ASP A 64 -22.44 5.53 30.47
C ASP A 64 -22.23 4.47 29.38
N VAL A 65 -21.17 4.54 28.56
CA VAL A 65 -20.80 3.40 27.66
C VAL A 65 -19.32 2.98 27.74
N ARG A 66 -18.47 3.62 28.56
CA ARG A 66 -17.04 3.26 28.61
C ARG A 66 -16.39 3.08 29.99
N SER A 67 -17.16 3.01 31.08
CA SER A 67 -16.58 2.54 32.34
C SER A 67 -17.56 1.74 33.20
N SER A 68 -17.41 0.42 33.19
CA SER A 68 -17.72 -0.38 34.38
C SER A 68 -16.65 -1.46 34.56
N GLY A 69 -15.63 -1.10 35.35
CA GLY A 69 -14.52 -1.95 35.76
C GLY A 69 -13.78 -1.36 36.97
N HIS A 70 -14.53 -1.08 38.06
CA HIS A 70 -14.11 -0.75 39.45
C HIS A 70 -13.46 0.64 39.70
N ALA A 71 -13.73 1.38 40.79
CA ALA A 71 -14.49 1.20 42.06
C ALA A 71 -15.04 2.58 42.48
N GLU A 72 -16.25 2.75 43.04
CA GLU A 72 -16.75 2.58 44.42
C GLU A 72 -18.30 2.65 44.30
N ASP A 73 -19.17 1.85 44.93
CA ASP A 73 -19.40 1.72 46.36
C ASP A 73 -20.47 0.61 46.59
N ASP A 74 -20.32 -0.16 47.67
CA ASP A 74 -21.25 -1.17 48.16
C ASP A 74 -22.61 -0.57 48.61
N ALA A 75 -23.72 -1.11 48.12
CA ALA A 75 -24.87 -1.49 48.94
C ALA A 75 -26.00 -2.20 48.14
N ASN A 76 -26.20 -3.47 48.48
CA ASN A 76 -27.51 -4.15 48.60
C ASN A 76 -28.12 -4.80 47.33
N SER A 77 -27.85 -6.09 47.07
CA SER A 77 -28.78 -7.17 47.45
C SER A 77 -28.41 -8.54 46.83
N ASP A 78 -28.40 -9.52 47.72
CA ASP A 78 -28.16 -10.96 47.58
C ASP A 78 -28.78 -11.67 46.36
N ALA A 79 -27.98 -12.50 45.66
CA ALA A 79 -28.21 -13.96 45.56
C ALA A 79 -27.08 -14.76 44.86
N VAL A 80 -26.11 -15.21 45.67
CA VAL A 80 -25.44 -16.54 45.69
C VAL A 80 -24.71 -17.07 44.43
N SER A 81 -23.39 -16.90 44.41
CA SER A 81 -22.42 -18.01 44.26
C SER A 81 -21.06 -17.66 44.89
N ALA A 82 -20.71 -18.40 45.94
CA ALA A 82 -19.43 -18.52 46.66
C ALA A 82 -18.43 -17.33 46.71
N SER A 83 -18.47 -16.66 47.86
CA SER A 83 -17.59 -15.60 48.37
C SER A 83 -16.12 -15.98 48.58
N GLN A 84 -15.20 -15.20 48.02
CA GLN A 84 -13.96 -14.76 48.68
C GLN A 84 -13.90 -13.23 48.57
N GLU A 85 -14.07 -12.52 49.69
CA GLU A 85 -13.80 -11.08 49.79
C GLU A 85 -12.31 -10.85 49.46
N LYS A 86 -12.01 -10.03 48.44
CA LYS A 86 -10.65 -9.62 48.07
C LYS A 86 -10.14 -8.67 49.16
N VAL A 87 -9.54 -9.22 50.22
CA VAL A 87 -8.87 -8.45 51.27
C VAL A 87 -7.58 -7.89 50.68
N THR A 88 -7.61 -6.64 50.22
CA THR A 88 -6.41 -5.94 49.74
C THR A 88 -5.48 -5.60 50.90
N LEU A 89 -4.17 -5.79 50.71
CA LEU A 89 -3.17 -5.45 51.72
C LEU A 89 -3.22 -3.96 52.10
N ASP A 90 -3.26 -3.66 53.40
CA ASP A 90 -3.18 -2.28 53.87
C ASP A 90 -1.76 -1.71 53.76
N ARG A 91 -1.63 -0.38 53.77
CA ARG A 91 -0.34 0.31 53.64
C ARG A 91 0.68 -0.07 54.73
N GLY A 92 0.21 -0.47 55.92
CA GLY A 92 1.06 -0.94 57.00
C GLY A 92 1.67 -2.31 56.68
N ALA A 93 0.87 -3.23 56.17
CA ALA A 93 1.30 -4.55 55.73
C ALA A 93 2.28 -4.45 54.55
N ILE A 94 2.00 -3.58 53.57
CA ILE A 94 2.90 -3.32 52.43
C ILE A 94 4.27 -2.84 52.89
N ARG A 95 4.32 -1.87 53.81
CA ARG A 95 5.60 -1.38 54.34
C ARG A 95 6.34 -2.42 55.15
N GLU A 96 5.62 -3.18 55.96
CA GLU A 96 6.22 -4.26 56.75
C GLU A 96 6.81 -5.36 55.88
N HIS A 97 6.12 -5.72 54.78
CA HIS A 97 6.67 -6.61 53.75
C HIS A 97 8.02 -6.09 53.26
N TYR A 98 8.08 -4.86 52.72
CA TYR A 98 9.34 -4.31 52.20
C TYR A 98 10.44 -4.13 53.25
N ARG A 99 10.10 -3.92 54.53
CA ARG A 99 11.11 -3.95 55.61
C ARG A 99 11.75 -5.33 55.76
N GLN A 100 10.97 -6.39 55.61
CA GLN A 100 11.47 -7.77 55.69
C GLN A 100 12.30 -8.14 54.46
N VAL A 101 11.93 -7.63 53.29
CA VAL A 101 12.64 -7.89 52.03
C VAL A 101 13.96 -7.09 51.90
N ALA A 102 14.15 -6.01 52.65
CA ALA A 102 15.27 -5.08 52.49
C ALA A 102 16.66 -5.75 52.34
N ASP A 103 17.00 -6.70 53.22
CA ASP A 103 18.29 -7.39 53.17
C ASP A 103 18.39 -8.48 52.09
N VAL A 104 17.25 -8.91 51.54
CA VAL A 104 17.15 -9.88 50.44
C VAL A 104 17.47 -9.21 49.11
N VAL A 105 16.93 -8.02 48.85
CA VAL A 105 17.12 -7.28 47.59
C VAL A 105 18.32 -6.33 47.60
N ARG A 106 18.95 -6.09 48.75
CA ARG A 106 20.13 -5.21 48.85
C ARG A 106 21.24 -5.53 47.81
N PRO A 107 21.59 -6.79 47.50
CA PRO A 107 22.61 -7.11 46.50
C PRO A 107 22.26 -6.61 45.08
N LEU A 108 20.98 -6.44 44.77
CA LEU A 108 20.51 -5.92 43.48
C LEU A 108 20.89 -4.44 43.26
N GLY A 109 21.12 -3.70 44.34
CA GLY A 109 21.33 -2.26 44.27
C GLY A 109 22.65 -1.83 43.63
N GLU A 110 23.61 -2.75 43.47
CA GLU A 110 24.98 -2.45 43.04
C GLU A 110 25.63 -3.63 42.30
N LEU A 111 26.26 -3.36 41.16
CA LEU A 111 27.11 -4.29 40.40
C LEU A 111 28.54 -3.71 40.35
N GLU A 112 29.51 -4.36 40.99
CA GLU A 112 30.92 -3.91 41.04
C GLU A 112 31.11 -2.40 41.35
N GLY A 113 30.42 -1.87 42.36
CA GLY A 113 30.48 -0.45 42.69
C GLY A 113 29.71 0.47 41.74
N LYS A 114 28.91 -0.07 40.82
CA LYS A 114 28.00 0.65 39.93
C LYS A 114 26.58 0.53 40.46
N PRO A 115 25.96 1.61 40.98
CA PRO A 115 24.61 1.55 41.53
C PRO A 115 23.54 1.48 40.43
N THR A 116 22.39 0.90 40.76
CA THR A 116 21.13 1.06 39.98
C THR A 116 20.16 2.01 40.71
N MET A 117 19.05 2.35 40.06
CA MET A 117 18.03 3.22 40.63
C MET A 117 16.89 2.43 41.29
N LEU A 118 16.27 3.03 42.31
CA LEU A 118 15.03 2.56 42.93
C LEU A 118 13.89 3.50 42.63
N ILE A 119 12.81 2.95 42.07
CA ILE A 119 11.60 3.68 41.69
C ILE A 119 10.43 3.11 42.49
N ASN A 120 9.61 3.97 43.09
CA ASN A 120 8.36 3.54 43.71
C ASN A 120 7.18 3.87 42.81
N ASP A 121 6.24 2.93 42.69
CA ASP A 121 4.93 3.11 42.09
C ASP A 121 4.99 3.75 40.67
N LYS A 122 5.99 3.36 39.87
CA LYS A 122 6.31 3.83 38.51
C LYS A 122 6.71 5.32 38.36
N VAL A 123 6.42 6.18 39.35
CA VAL A 123 6.59 7.65 39.24
C VAL A 123 7.63 8.24 40.20
N GLY A 124 8.06 7.48 41.20
CA GLY A 124 8.96 7.95 42.25
C GLY A 124 10.44 7.90 41.87
N TRP A 125 10.89 8.76 40.95
CA TRP A 125 12.26 8.70 40.39
C TRP A 125 13.33 9.43 41.20
N TYR A 126 12.95 10.49 41.92
CA TYR A 126 13.93 11.47 42.43
C TYR A 126 13.88 11.65 43.95
N VAL A 127 15.03 12.03 44.51
CA VAL A 127 15.14 12.59 45.85
C VAL A 127 15.06 14.10 45.77
N THR A 128 14.15 14.72 46.52
CA THR A 128 14.00 16.18 46.57
C THR A 128 14.47 16.74 47.92
N ARG A 129 15.14 17.90 47.90
CA ARG A 129 15.51 18.72 49.08
C ARG A 129 15.42 20.22 48.78
N GLU A 130 15.48 21.06 49.82
CA GLU A 130 15.58 22.52 49.66
C GLU A 130 16.88 22.94 48.96
N ASN A 131 16.81 23.93 48.07
CA ASN A 131 17.99 24.57 47.47
C ASN A 131 18.57 25.61 48.42
N THR A 132 19.42 25.18 49.35
CA THR A 132 19.98 26.05 50.41
C THR A 132 21.19 26.89 49.97
N ASP A 133 21.76 26.61 48.80
CA ASP A 133 22.93 27.31 48.26
C ASP A 133 22.72 27.54 46.74
N PRO A 134 21.81 28.47 46.37
CA PRO A 134 21.49 28.72 44.97
C PRO A 134 22.60 29.52 44.28
N SER A 135 22.91 29.16 43.03
CA SER A 135 23.73 29.99 42.14
C SER A 135 23.05 31.33 41.82
N GLU A 136 23.75 32.29 41.18
CA GLU A 136 23.14 33.57 40.77
C GLU A 136 21.94 33.35 39.84
N ASP A 137 22.02 32.38 38.93
CA ASP A 137 20.96 32.05 37.97
C ASP A 137 19.80 31.28 38.62
N GLU A 138 20.04 30.60 39.75
CA GLU A 138 19.01 29.89 40.53
C GLU A 138 18.22 30.80 41.48
N LEU A 139 18.78 31.97 41.82
CA LEU A 139 18.41 32.73 43.01
C LEU A 139 16.98 33.31 42.89
N GLY A 140 16.08 32.79 43.71
CA GLY A 140 14.68 33.19 43.74
C GLY A 140 13.79 32.58 42.64
N ARG A 141 14.36 31.68 41.82
CA ARG A 141 13.61 30.92 40.79
C ARG A 141 13.45 29.44 41.15
N TYR A 142 14.50 28.79 41.67
CA TYR A 142 14.47 27.35 41.95
C TYR A 142 14.69 27.07 43.43
N GLU A 143 13.60 26.80 44.16
CA GLU A 143 13.61 26.57 45.61
C GLU A 143 14.00 25.15 46.03
N LYS A 144 13.99 24.18 45.12
CA LYS A 144 14.39 22.79 45.37
C LYS A 144 15.64 22.39 44.58
N LYS A 145 16.26 21.30 45.04
CA LYS A 145 17.21 20.51 44.26
C LYS A 145 16.77 19.05 44.24
N ARG A 146 16.94 18.38 43.11
CA ARG A 146 16.57 16.98 42.89
C ARG A 146 17.73 16.17 42.32
N ARG A 147 17.82 14.89 42.65
CA ARG A 147 18.73 13.91 42.02
C ARG A 147 18.02 12.59 41.79
N ALA A 148 18.50 11.78 40.85
CA ALA A 148 18.07 10.40 40.70
C ALA A 148 18.22 9.62 42.01
N ARG A 149 17.28 8.70 42.29
CA ARG A 149 17.34 7.83 43.48
C ARG A 149 18.35 6.72 43.29
N ASP A 150 19.13 6.49 44.34
CA ASP A 150 20.07 5.39 44.44
C ASP A 150 19.40 4.23 45.18
N PHE A 151 19.44 3.04 44.59
CA PHE A 151 18.72 1.89 45.14
C PHE A 151 19.17 1.57 46.56
N THR A 152 20.48 1.45 46.78
CA THR A 152 21.04 1.04 48.08
C THR A 152 20.92 2.14 49.12
N ASN A 153 21.18 3.40 48.73
CA ASN A 153 21.27 4.51 49.67
C ASN A 153 19.90 5.10 50.04
N ASP A 154 18.90 5.00 49.16
CA ASP A 154 17.58 5.60 49.36
C ASP A 154 16.48 4.59 49.75
N TYR A 155 16.76 3.28 49.74
CA TYR A 155 15.77 2.20 50.01
C TYR A 155 14.94 2.44 51.28
N ASP A 156 15.60 2.56 52.43
CA ASP A 156 14.92 2.70 53.74
C ASP A 156 14.00 3.93 53.77
N ARG A 157 14.43 5.03 53.15
CA ARG A 157 13.62 6.25 53.06
C ARG A 157 12.41 6.04 52.17
N VAL A 158 12.56 5.37 51.05
CA VAL A 158 11.47 5.07 50.12
C VAL A 158 10.43 4.17 50.79
N VAL A 159 10.86 3.09 51.44
CA VAL A 159 9.95 2.17 52.14
C VAL A 159 9.18 2.87 53.26
N GLU A 160 9.82 3.75 54.03
CA GLU A 160 9.14 4.42 55.14
C GLU A 160 8.19 5.53 54.71
N GLN A 161 8.51 6.25 53.63
CA GLN A 161 7.87 7.55 53.33
C GLN A 161 7.13 7.60 52.00
N HIS A 162 7.52 6.78 51.02
CA HIS A 162 7.15 7.02 49.63
C HIS A 162 6.43 5.86 48.96
N VAL A 163 6.72 4.60 49.33
CA VAL A 163 6.05 3.44 48.72
C VAL A 163 4.58 3.37 49.11
N ASP A 164 3.74 3.25 48.09
CA ASP A 164 2.33 2.94 48.23
C ASP A 164 2.05 1.46 47.97
N ARG A 165 2.68 0.87 46.94
CA ARG A 165 2.52 -0.56 46.66
C ARG A 165 3.73 -1.26 46.04
N THR A 166 4.28 -0.75 44.94
CA THR A 166 5.25 -1.49 44.12
C THR A 166 6.61 -0.80 44.10
N LEU A 167 7.69 -1.58 44.20
CA LEU A 167 9.06 -1.11 44.01
C LEU A 167 9.67 -1.69 42.74
N TYR A 168 10.42 -0.86 42.04
CA TYR A 168 11.05 -1.16 40.76
C TYR A 168 12.55 -0.87 40.84
N ALA A 169 13.32 -1.65 40.10
CA ALA A 169 14.73 -1.41 39.78
C ALA A 169 14.88 -1.12 38.29
N LEU A 170 16.05 -0.65 37.86
CA LEU A 170 16.40 -0.54 36.44
C LEU A 170 17.21 -1.73 35.96
N THR A 171 17.04 -2.10 34.69
CA THR A 171 17.83 -3.15 34.01
C THR A 171 19.29 -2.77 33.78
N SER A 172 19.67 -1.52 34.08
CA SER A 172 21.01 -0.98 33.86
C SER A 172 21.60 -0.33 35.11
N TYR A 173 22.92 -0.48 35.25
CA TYR A 173 23.74 0.07 36.33
C TYR A 173 24.53 1.26 35.84
N LYS A 174 24.70 2.26 36.70
CA LYS A 174 25.18 3.58 36.35
C LYS A 174 26.55 3.87 36.96
N ARG A 175 27.26 4.84 36.39
CA ARG A 175 28.38 5.49 37.07
C ARG A 175 27.88 6.16 38.35
N PRO A 176 28.53 6.00 39.51
CA PRO A 176 28.08 6.61 40.77
C PRO A 176 27.83 8.11 40.68
N GLU A 177 28.64 8.82 39.89
CA GLU A 177 28.55 10.26 39.68
C GLU A 177 27.20 10.67 39.09
N ALA A 178 26.58 9.83 38.26
CA ALA A 178 25.30 10.10 37.62
C ALA A 178 24.16 10.23 38.65
N LEU A 179 24.18 9.39 39.69
CA LEU A 179 23.18 9.42 40.75
C LEU A 179 23.43 10.56 41.75
N ASP A 180 24.63 11.12 41.81
CA ASP A 180 24.98 12.25 42.67
C ASP A 180 24.73 13.64 42.03
N ARG A 181 24.27 13.69 40.77
CA ARG A 181 23.94 14.95 40.07
C ARG A 181 22.69 15.60 40.67
N TRP A 182 22.89 16.71 41.39
CA TRP A 182 21.80 17.52 41.95
C TRP A 182 21.46 18.67 41.01
N GLU A 183 20.23 18.67 40.52
CA GLU A 183 19.70 19.69 39.64
C GLU A 183 18.74 20.62 40.38
N ALA A 184 18.83 21.93 40.11
CA ALA A 184 17.91 22.92 40.67
C ALA A 184 16.53 22.77 40.02
N ALA A 185 15.47 22.83 40.85
CA ALA A 185 14.11 22.63 40.38
C ALA A 185 13.10 23.46 41.19
N THR A 186 11.98 23.80 40.57
CA THR A 186 10.81 24.41 41.19
C THR A 186 9.59 23.59 40.83
N TYR A 187 8.63 23.48 41.74
CA TYR A 187 7.38 22.77 41.44
C TYR A 187 6.38 23.73 40.82
N ASP A 188 5.92 23.43 39.62
CA ASP A 188 4.84 24.14 38.96
C ASP A 188 3.50 23.49 39.35
N ASP A 189 2.71 24.21 40.15
CA ASP A 189 1.39 23.77 40.61
C ASP A 189 0.36 23.68 39.47
N GLU A 190 0.50 24.47 38.40
CA GLU A 190 -0.41 24.43 37.25
C GLU A 190 -0.09 23.23 36.34
N ALA A 191 1.19 22.97 36.09
CA ALA A 191 1.63 21.82 35.29
C ALA A 191 1.63 20.50 36.08
N GLY A 192 1.59 20.55 37.42
CA GLY A 192 1.68 19.36 38.27
C GLY A 192 3.04 18.64 38.20
N ALA A 193 4.10 19.37 37.82
CA ALA A 193 5.43 18.82 37.55
C ALA A 193 6.54 19.74 38.05
N TYR A 194 7.78 19.23 38.07
CA TYR A 194 8.94 20.07 38.38
C TYR A 194 9.54 20.67 37.10
N GLU A 195 9.74 21.98 37.09
CA GLU A 195 10.60 22.67 36.14
C GLU A 195 12.04 22.64 36.66
N TYR A 196 13.00 22.34 35.78
CA TYR A 196 14.43 22.26 36.11
C TYR A 196 15.18 23.47 35.54
N LEU A 197 16.37 23.76 36.09
CA LEU A 197 17.23 24.82 35.55
C LEU A 197 17.75 24.43 34.17
N ASP A 198 18.37 23.25 34.09
CA ASP A 198 18.85 22.68 32.83
C ASP A 198 17.93 21.53 32.38
N GLU A 199 18.20 20.30 32.82
CA GLU A 199 17.48 19.10 32.39
C GLU A 199 17.11 18.18 33.56
N LYS A 200 16.21 17.21 33.34
CA LYS A 200 15.87 16.23 34.38
C LYS A 200 17.14 15.47 34.78
N PRO A 201 17.46 15.29 36.09
CA PRO A 201 18.68 14.62 36.54
C PRO A 201 18.59 13.09 36.43
N SER A 202 17.94 12.59 35.38
CA SER A 202 17.95 11.18 35.02
C SER A 202 19.31 10.83 34.40
N PRO A 203 19.84 9.63 34.64
CA PRO A 203 21.05 9.20 33.94
C PRO A 203 20.81 9.01 32.43
N ASP A 204 21.82 9.33 31.64
CA ASP A 204 21.81 9.19 30.18
C ASP A 204 22.63 7.98 29.72
N SER A 205 22.71 7.75 28.41
CA SER A 205 23.47 6.64 27.82
C SER A 205 24.96 6.67 28.21
N GLU A 206 25.57 7.86 28.31
CA GLU A 206 26.95 8.03 28.76
C GLU A 206 27.18 7.60 30.23
N ASP A 207 26.12 7.56 31.04
CA ASP A 207 26.18 7.17 32.44
C ASP A 207 26.05 5.67 32.67
N ILE A 208 25.69 4.90 31.64
CA ILE A 208 25.57 3.45 31.72
C ILE A 208 26.96 2.85 31.90
N ALA A 209 27.10 2.02 32.93
CA ALA A 209 28.29 1.23 33.20
C ALA A 209 28.07 -0.26 32.86
N ALA A 210 26.82 -0.73 32.95
CA ALA A 210 26.40 -2.06 32.55
C ALA A 210 24.89 -2.05 32.28
N VAL A 211 24.43 -2.87 31.35
CA VAL A 211 23.03 -3.05 31.00
C VAL A 211 22.79 -4.51 30.60
N ALA A 212 21.67 -5.06 31.05
CA ALA A 212 21.20 -6.36 30.60
C ALA A 212 20.35 -6.22 29.34
N ALA A 213 20.50 -7.15 28.39
CA ALA A 213 19.40 -7.45 27.48
C ALA A 213 18.24 -7.97 28.33
N TRP A 214 17.02 -7.55 28.01
CA TRP A 214 15.87 -7.81 28.87
C TRP A 214 14.59 -8.02 28.07
N GLY A 215 13.73 -8.92 28.55
CA GLY A 215 12.43 -9.22 27.96
C GLY A 215 11.31 -9.12 28.98
N ASP A 216 10.26 -8.35 28.66
CA ASP A 216 8.97 -8.39 29.36
C ASP A 216 8.06 -9.39 28.63
N VAL A 217 8.08 -10.66 29.02
CA VAL A 217 7.22 -11.67 28.41
C VAL A 217 5.90 -11.70 29.17
N ASP A 218 5.03 -10.76 28.84
CA ASP A 218 3.71 -10.62 29.46
C ASP A 218 2.77 -11.74 29.02
N LEU A 219 1.82 -12.13 29.87
CA LEU A 219 0.66 -12.90 29.40
C LEU A 219 -0.24 -12.01 28.53
N ALA A 220 -1.07 -12.61 27.68
CA ALA A 220 -2.14 -11.86 27.04
C ALA A 220 -3.05 -11.20 28.11
N ASP A 221 -3.48 -9.95 27.87
CA ASP A 221 -4.16 -9.14 28.89
C ASP A 221 -5.43 -9.81 29.45
N GLU A 222 -6.15 -10.56 28.62
CA GLU A 222 -7.34 -11.33 29.01
C GLU A 222 -7.02 -12.47 30.00
N LEU A 223 -5.79 -12.99 29.94
CA LEU A 223 -5.29 -14.07 30.78
C LEU A 223 -4.67 -13.54 32.08
N LYS A 224 -4.12 -12.32 32.09
CA LYS A 224 -3.53 -11.70 33.29
C LYS A 224 -4.50 -11.68 34.48
N ALA A 225 -5.75 -11.31 34.25
CA ALA A 225 -6.77 -11.28 35.31
C ALA A 225 -7.10 -12.68 35.87
N GLN A 226 -6.92 -13.71 35.05
CA GLN A 226 -7.21 -15.11 35.36
C GLN A 226 -5.97 -15.88 35.83
N ARG A 227 -4.85 -15.19 36.06
CA ARG A 227 -3.54 -15.80 36.35
C ARG A 227 -3.54 -16.92 37.39
N PHE A 228 -4.39 -16.83 38.42
CA PHE A 228 -4.50 -17.85 39.48
C PHE A 228 -5.30 -19.09 39.06
N ASP A 229 -6.13 -18.98 38.04
CA ASP A 229 -7.12 -19.96 37.61
C ASP A 229 -6.94 -20.38 36.14
N LEU A 230 -5.78 -20.12 35.53
CA LEU A 230 -5.47 -20.58 34.17
C LEU A 230 -5.55 -22.11 34.09
N ASP A 231 -5.98 -22.62 32.95
CA ASP A 231 -6.02 -24.06 32.70
C ASP A 231 -4.62 -24.64 32.44
N ASP A 232 -4.50 -25.95 32.58
CA ASP A 232 -3.23 -26.67 32.46
C ASP A 232 -2.58 -26.54 31.07
N ASP A 233 -3.38 -26.41 30.00
CA ASP A 233 -2.89 -26.29 28.63
C ASP A 233 -2.32 -24.89 28.41
N THR A 234 -3.02 -23.83 28.84
CA THR A 234 -2.52 -22.44 28.81
C THR A 234 -1.22 -22.29 29.61
N TYR A 235 -1.13 -22.92 30.79
CA TYR A 235 0.11 -22.95 31.56
C TYR A 235 1.25 -23.66 30.82
N ALA A 236 0.98 -24.81 30.22
CA ALA A 236 1.99 -25.55 29.49
C ALA A 236 2.50 -24.77 28.27
N THR A 237 1.63 -24.05 27.56
CA THR A 237 2.03 -23.17 26.45
C THR A 237 2.89 -22.01 26.94
N ALA A 238 2.51 -21.35 28.05
CA ALA A 238 3.32 -20.27 28.63
C ALA A 238 4.71 -20.78 29.08
N GLU A 239 4.78 -21.93 29.77
CA GLU A 239 6.04 -22.55 30.17
C GLU A 239 6.92 -22.89 28.97
N ALA A 240 6.35 -23.46 27.91
CA ALA A 240 7.08 -23.79 26.67
C ALA A 240 7.60 -22.54 25.94
N ALA A 241 6.81 -21.46 25.89
CA ALA A 241 7.23 -20.20 25.29
C ALA A 241 8.36 -19.55 26.09
N LEU A 242 8.23 -19.52 27.43
CA LEU A 242 9.28 -18.99 28.31
C LEU A 242 10.58 -19.78 28.20
N GLU A 243 10.52 -21.10 28.13
CA GLU A 243 11.68 -21.97 27.89
C GLU A 243 12.37 -21.61 26.56
N ALA A 244 11.60 -21.40 25.49
CA ALA A 244 12.13 -21.02 24.19
C ALA A 244 12.75 -19.61 24.19
N TYR A 245 12.18 -18.65 24.92
CA TYR A 245 12.81 -17.35 25.12
C TYR A 245 14.09 -17.45 25.95
N VAL A 246 14.12 -18.25 27.01
CA VAL A 246 15.36 -18.51 27.77
C VAL A 246 16.45 -19.08 26.86
N ASP A 247 16.10 -19.96 25.93
CA ASP A 247 17.04 -20.45 24.91
C ASP A 247 17.54 -19.35 23.97
N ALA A 248 16.68 -18.44 23.52
CA ALA A 248 17.10 -17.31 22.70
C ALA A 248 18.07 -16.37 23.45
N PHE A 249 17.80 -16.09 24.73
CA PHE A 249 18.75 -15.34 25.57
C PHE A 249 20.06 -16.11 25.78
N ALA A 250 19.99 -17.42 25.94
CA ALA A 250 21.18 -18.25 26.09
C ALA A 250 22.02 -18.30 24.81
N GLU A 251 21.40 -18.28 23.63
CA GLU A 251 22.10 -18.13 22.36
C GLU A 251 22.84 -16.79 22.30
N LEU A 252 22.16 -15.69 22.65
CA LEU A 252 22.75 -14.35 22.68
C LEU A 252 23.93 -14.24 23.65
N TYR A 253 23.85 -14.85 24.83
CA TYR A 253 24.90 -14.79 25.87
C TYR A 253 25.89 -15.97 25.81
N GLY A 254 25.76 -16.88 24.83
CA GLY A 254 26.61 -18.06 24.70
C GLY A 254 26.43 -19.13 25.79
N GLY A 255 25.37 -19.05 26.61
CA GLY A 255 25.03 -20.04 27.63
C GLY A 255 23.90 -19.64 28.57
N ARG A 256 23.14 -20.63 29.05
CA ARG A 256 22.04 -20.46 30.02
C ARG A 256 22.51 -20.00 31.41
N ASP A 257 23.78 -20.23 31.76
CA ASP A 257 24.35 -19.84 33.06
C ASP A 257 24.40 -18.31 33.25
N ALA A 258 24.39 -17.55 32.16
CA ALA A 258 24.32 -16.10 32.13
C ALA A 258 22.88 -15.56 31.90
N VAL A 259 21.85 -16.40 32.06
CA VAL A 259 20.44 -16.02 31.90
C VAL A 259 19.72 -16.15 33.24
N TYR A 260 18.87 -15.17 33.54
CA TYR A 260 18.06 -15.12 34.75
C TYR A 260 16.61 -14.83 34.41
N ALA A 261 15.68 -15.32 35.21
CA ALA A 261 14.26 -15.03 35.02
C ALA A 261 13.53 -14.77 36.34
N LEU A 262 12.45 -13.98 36.25
CA LEU A 262 11.51 -13.71 37.34
C LEU A 262 10.08 -13.95 36.85
N ASP A 263 9.23 -14.55 37.67
CA ASP A 263 7.77 -14.48 37.51
C ASP A 263 7.33 -13.08 37.96
N SER A 264 6.83 -12.29 37.01
CA SER A 264 6.40 -10.90 37.25
C SER A 264 4.98 -10.81 37.82
N VAL A 265 4.35 -11.96 38.08
CA VAL A 265 2.92 -12.22 38.36
C VAL A 265 2.05 -12.06 37.11
N GLY A 266 2.25 -11.01 36.31
CA GLY A 266 1.50 -10.78 35.06
C GLY A 266 2.10 -11.45 33.82
N GLY A 267 3.25 -12.09 33.97
CA GLY A 267 4.13 -12.56 32.90
C GLY A 267 5.45 -13.01 33.49
N ALA A 268 6.53 -12.97 32.72
CA ALA A 268 7.88 -13.19 33.21
C ALA A 268 8.84 -12.10 32.70
N TYR A 269 9.85 -11.81 33.51
CA TYR A 269 11.00 -11.03 33.10
C TYR A 269 12.16 -11.97 32.82
N ILE A 270 12.81 -11.84 31.67
CA ILE A 270 14.03 -12.59 31.32
C ILE A 270 15.18 -11.58 31.18
N PHE A 271 16.33 -11.92 31.74
CA PHE A 271 17.52 -11.08 31.79
C PHE A 271 18.70 -11.88 31.27
N GLY A 272 19.53 -11.23 30.46
CA GLY A 272 20.93 -11.61 30.38
C GLY A 272 21.76 -11.00 31.52
N ALA A 273 22.90 -11.60 31.81
CA ALA A 273 23.82 -11.17 32.86
C ALA A 273 24.34 -9.74 32.59
N PRO A 274 23.98 -8.72 33.41
CA PRO A 274 24.32 -7.33 33.13
C PRO A 274 25.83 -7.08 33.11
N GLU A 275 26.62 -7.87 33.84
CA GLU A 275 28.08 -7.77 33.86
C GLU A 275 28.73 -8.07 32.51
N ALA A 276 28.05 -8.76 31.60
CA ALA A 276 28.60 -9.07 30.28
C ALA A 276 28.86 -7.81 29.44
N THR A 277 28.20 -6.67 29.75
CA THR A 277 28.47 -5.38 29.10
C THR A 277 29.45 -4.49 29.88
N LEU A 278 29.83 -4.89 31.09
CA LEU A 278 30.77 -4.14 31.93
C LEU A 278 32.17 -3.98 31.32
N PRO A 279 32.75 -5.00 30.62
CA PRO A 279 34.02 -4.84 29.91
C PRO A 279 34.01 -3.72 28.87
N ILE A 280 32.89 -3.52 28.17
CA ILE A 280 32.72 -2.44 27.20
C ILE A 280 32.90 -1.08 27.89
N ALA A 281 32.21 -0.86 29.02
CA ALA A 281 32.33 0.40 29.76
C ALA A 281 33.76 0.65 30.26
N ARG A 282 34.49 -0.40 30.64
CA ARG A 282 35.89 -0.29 31.08
C ARG A 282 36.83 0.02 29.91
N HIS A 283 36.63 -0.61 28.76
CA HIS A 283 37.44 -0.38 27.55
C HIS A 283 37.28 1.05 27.04
N PHE A 284 36.05 1.54 26.96
CA PHE A 284 35.71 2.90 26.53
C PHE A 284 35.64 3.93 27.66
N ALA A 285 36.27 3.68 28.82
CA ALA A 285 36.23 4.59 29.96
C ALA A 285 36.86 5.98 29.68
N GLY A 286 37.73 6.07 28.66
CA GLY A 286 38.35 7.32 28.22
C GLY A 286 37.61 8.04 27.07
N ASP A 287 36.51 7.47 26.59
CA ASP A 287 35.76 7.96 25.43
C ASP A 287 34.25 7.82 25.70
N ASP A 288 33.70 8.81 26.41
CA ASP A 288 32.29 8.83 26.83
C ASP A 288 31.31 8.79 25.64
N ASP A 289 31.66 9.42 24.51
CA ASP A 289 30.88 9.37 23.27
C ASP A 289 30.84 7.95 22.68
N ALA A 290 31.99 7.27 22.61
CA ALA A 290 32.02 5.89 22.12
C ALA A 290 31.21 4.95 23.02
N ARG A 291 31.36 5.07 24.35
CA ARG A 291 30.60 4.26 25.31
C ARG A 291 29.11 4.48 25.17
N ALA A 292 28.66 5.75 25.13
CA ALA A 292 27.25 6.09 24.98
C ALA A 292 26.64 5.43 23.73
N ARG A 293 27.31 5.57 22.58
CA ARG A 293 26.87 5.00 21.30
C ARG A 293 26.79 3.47 21.33
N ILE A 294 27.77 2.82 21.95
CA ILE A 294 27.77 1.36 22.04
C ILE A 294 26.67 0.86 22.96
N MET A 295 26.46 1.51 24.12
CA MET A 295 25.40 1.11 25.05
C MET A 295 24.01 1.33 24.46
N GLU A 296 23.80 2.41 23.72
CA GLU A 296 22.56 2.66 22.97
C GLU A 296 22.38 1.62 21.87
N ALA A 297 23.40 1.37 21.05
CA ALA A 297 23.35 0.36 20.01
C ALA A 297 23.16 -1.06 20.54
N PHE A 298 23.70 -1.38 21.73
CA PHE A 298 23.46 -2.66 22.39
C PHE A 298 21.97 -2.83 22.70
N ILE A 299 21.33 -1.80 23.28
CA ILE A 299 19.90 -1.82 23.59
C ILE A 299 19.10 -2.01 22.30
N ASP A 300 19.34 -1.19 21.28
CA ASP A 300 18.62 -1.24 20.02
C ASP A 300 18.78 -2.61 19.33
N ARG A 301 20.01 -3.10 19.20
CA ARG A 301 20.29 -4.39 18.56
C ARG A 301 19.75 -5.57 19.36
N SER A 302 19.73 -5.48 20.70
CA SER A 302 19.09 -6.51 21.52
C SER A 302 17.58 -6.54 21.32
N ASN A 303 16.92 -5.40 21.10
CA ASN A 303 15.50 -5.36 20.77
C ASN A 303 15.22 -5.98 19.40
N GLU A 304 16.04 -5.66 18.40
CA GLU A 304 15.95 -6.26 17.06
C GLU A 304 16.10 -7.79 17.13
N PHE A 305 17.12 -8.28 17.85
CA PHE A 305 17.35 -9.71 18.05
C PHE A 305 16.16 -10.40 18.73
N LEU A 306 15.59 -9.79 19.77
CA LEU A 306 14.47 -10.40 20.52
C LEU A 306 13.15 -10.38 19.72
N GLN A 307 12.95 -9.39 18.86
CA GLN A 307 11.83 -9.37 17.90
C GLN A 307 11.94 -10.51 16.87
N GLU A 308 13.15 -10.80 16.40
CA GLU A 308 13.39 -11.96 15.55
C GLU A 308 13.13 -13.27 16.33
N ALA A 309 13.62 -13.36 17.58
CA ALA A 309 13.38 -14.51 18.43
C ALA A 309 11.88 -14.74 18.71
N GLU A 310 11.07 -13.69 18.87
CA GLU A 310 9.61 -13.82 19.01
C GLU A 310 8.97 -14.52 17.80
N ALA A 311 9.40 -14.19 16.59
CA ALA A 311 8.91 -14.86 15.39
C ALA A 311 9.23 -16.36 15.41
N ASP A 312 10.45 -16.72 15.81
CA ASP A 312 10.89 -18.12 15.92
C ASP A 312 10.17 -18.87 17.05
N VAL A 313 9.91 -18.23 18.19
CA VAL A 313 9.12 -18.81 19.30
C VAL A 313 7.68 -19.04 18.85
N ASN A 314 7.06 -18.08 18.19
CA ASN A 314 5.69 -18.20 17.67
C ASN A 314 5.56 -19.29 16.60
N GLU A 315 6.61 -19.56 15.81
CA GLU A 315 6.64 -20.67 14.87
C GLU A 315 6.84 -22.03 15.57
N SER A 316 7.65 -22.07 16.63
CA SER A 316 8.05 -23.33 17.28
C SER A 316 7.13 -23.80 18.41
N VAL A 317 6.38 -22.89 19.05
CA VAL A 317 5.46 -23.17 20.16
C VAL A 317 4.03 -22.86 19.75
N ASP A 318 3.23 -23.91 19.55
CA ASP A 318 1.83 -23.80 19.13
C ASP A 318 0.99 -23.02 20.17
N GLY A 319 0.33 -21.95 19.71
CA GLY A 319 -0.47 -21.06 20.56
C GLY A 319 0.32 -20.04 21.39
N ALA A 320 1.64 -19.90 21.22
CA ALA A 320 2.43 -18.92 21.97
C ALA A 320 1.93 -17.48 21.77
N ALA A 321 1.65 -17.09 20.53
CA ALA A 321 1.15 -15.76 20.19
C ALA A 321 -0.22 -15.43 20.80
N ASP A 322 -1.01 -16.44 21.20
CA ASP A 322 -2.30 -16.25 21.85
C ASP A 322 -2.16 -16.16 23.39
N VAL A 323 -1.04 -16.60 23.95
CA VAL A 323 -0.83 -16.76 25.40
C VAL A 323 0.16 -15.75 25.96
N VAL A 324 1.25 -15.46 25.27
CA VAL A 324 2.30 -14.52 25.69
C VAL A 324 2.52 -13.43 24.66
N HIS A 325 2.58 -12.18 25.12
CA HIS A 325 2.79 -10.99 24.31
C HIS A 325 4.04 -10.25 24.84
N PRO A 326 5.23 -10.54 24.29
CA PRO A 326 6.44 -9.86 24.72
C PRO A 326 6.44 -8.35 24.43
N ASP A 327 7.00 -7.55 25.33
CA ASP A 327 7.34 -6.15 25.10
C ASP A 327 8.87 -5.97 25.07
N TRP A 328 9.39 -5.74 23.85
CA TRP A 328 10.81 -5.53 23.57
C TRP A 328 11.23 -4.06 23.61
N ALA A 329 10.43 -3.13 24.14
CA ALA A 329 10.79 -1.71 24.19
C ALA A 329 11.81 -1.40 25.30
N ASN A 330 13.00 -2.02 25.26
CA ASN A 330 14.11 -1.67 26.13
C ASN A 330 14.58 -0.25 25.85
N ASN A 331 14.99 0.45 26.92
CA ASN A 331 15.59 1.77 26.86
C ASN A 331 16.59 1.93 28.01
N ILE A 332 17.35 3.03 27.97
CA ILE A 332 18.44 3.34 28.93
C ILE A 332 18.02 3.27 30.41
N ASN A 333 16.74 3.51 30.71
CA ASN A 333 16.18 3.51 32.06
C ASN A 333 14.95 2.61 32.14
N ARG A 334 14.97 1.45 31.46
CA ARG A 334 13.88 0.45 31.54
C ARG A 334 13.74 -0.06 32.97
N GLN A 335 12.52 0.06 33.49
CA GLN A 335 12.15 -0.37 34.84
C GLN A 335 11.59 -1.79 34.83
N TYR A 336 11.86 -2.54 35.89
CA TYR A 336 11.20 -3.82 36.16
C TYR A 336 10.86 -3.93 37.65
N LYS A 337 9.82 -4.71 38.00
CA LYS A 337 9.45 -4.93 39.40
C LYS A 337 10.58 -5.73 40.06
N MET A 338 11.17 -5.21 41.13
CA MET A 338 12.29 -5.90 41.78
C MET A 338 11.84 -7.25 42.37
N PRO A 339 12.74 -8.22 42.60
CA PRO A 339 12.38 -9.47 43.25
C PRO A 339 11.65 -9.24 44.58
N LEU A 340 10.60 -10.02 44.83
CA LEU A 340 9.67 -9.89 45.95
C LEU A 340 8.90 -8.56 46.03
N ALA A 341 8.88 -7.76 44.97
CA ALA A 341 7.94 -6.64 44.87
C ALA A 341 6.50 -7.13 44.76
N LEU A 342 5.57 -6.41 45.40
CA LEU A 342 4.15 -6.66 45.26
C LEU A 342 3.67 -6.24 43.87
N HIS A 343 2.83 -7.06 43.23
CA HIS A 343 2.20 -6.71 41.97
C HIS A 343 1.19 -5.55 42.13
N GLY A 344 1.00 -4.74 41.09
CA GLY A 344 0.05 -3.62 41.09
C GLY A 344 -1.38 -4.05 41.40
N ASP A 345 -1.85 -5.10 40.71
CA ASP A 345 -3.26 -5.52 40.73
C ASP A 345 -3.54 -6.82 41.51
N HIS A 346 -2.49 -7.50 41.97
CA HIS A 346 -2.57 -8.79 42.68
C HIS A 346 -1.82 -8.72 43.99
N ASP A 347 -2.34 -9.35 45.05
CA ASP A 347 -1.63 -9.53 46.33
C ASP A 347 -0.66 -10.73 46.26
N ALA A 348 0.16 -10.73 45.21
CA ALA A 348 1.24 -11.67 44.95
C ALA A 348 2.55 -10.91 44.75
N VAL A 349 3.65 -11.63 44.90
CA VAL A 349 5.00 -11.08 44.80
C VAL A 349 5.75 -11.65 43.60
N VAL A 350 6.67 -10.84 43.07
CA VAL A 350 7.62 -11.26 42.04
C VAL A 350 8.58 -12.30 42.62
N THR A 351 8.81 -13.42 41.93
CA THR A 351 9.68 -14.49 42.43
C THR A 351 10.67 -14.98 41.37
N PRO A 352 11.88 -15.43 41.74
CA PRO A 352 12.79 -16.08 40.81
C PRO A 352 12.19 -17.28 40.10
N LEU A 353 12.50 -17.42 38.81
CA LEU A 353 12.25 -18.62 38.01
C LEU A 353 13.57 -19.39 37.79
N ASP A 354 13.49 -20.71 37.76
CA ASP A 354 14.61 -21.59 37.42
C ASP A 354 14.71 -21.71 35.90
N VAL A 355 15.78 -21.18 35.31
CA VAL A 355 16.01 -21.16 33.86
C VAL A 355 16.41 -22.53 33.29
N ASP A 356 16.73 -23.51 34.15
CA ASP A 356 17.02 -24.89 33.73
C ASP A 356 15.77 -25.80 33.82
N ASP A 357 14.73 -25.36 34.54
CA ASP A 357 13.47 -26.09 34.76
C ASP A 357 12.32 -25.09 34.97
N ILE A 358 11.88 -24.44 33.88
CA ILE A 358 10.87 -23.39 33.94
C ILE A 358 9.55 -23.94 34.48
N THR A 359 9.21 -23.49 35.68
CA THR A 359 7.91 -23.75 36.31
C THR A 359 7.18 -22.42 36.47
N TYR A 360 6.23 -22.16 35.57
CA TYR A 360 5.44 -20.92 35.53
C TYR A 360 4.00 -21.26 35.91
N ARG A 361 3.75 -21.39 37.22
CA ARG A 361 2.48 -21.85 37.82
C ARG A 361 1.85 -20.77 38.68
N GLU A 362 0.95 -21.11 39.60
CA GLU A 362 0.23 -20.14 40.45
C GLU A 362 1.20 -19.11 41.10
N PRO A 363 0.93 -17.80 41.00
CA PRO A 363 1.80 -16.78 41.56
C PRO A 363 1.90 -16.90 43.07
N THR A 364 3.07 -16.59 43.65
CA THR A 364 3.28 -16.65 45.09
C THR A 364 2.50 -15.53 45.81
N PRO A 365 1.50 -15.85 46.65
CA PRO A 365 0.78 -14.83 47.41
C PRO A 365 1.70 -14.13 48.41
N ALA A 366 1.49 -12.84 48.64
CA ALA A 366 2.33 -12.04 49.55
C ALA A 366 2.38 -12.58 50.99
N GLY A 367 1.30 -13.24 51.44
CA GLY A 367 1.23 -13.87 52.76
C GLY A 367 1.98 -15.21 52.87
N GLU A 368 2.47 -15.75 51.76
CA GLU A 368 3.15 -17.05 51.67
C GLU A 368 4.65 -16.92 51.41
N VAL A 369 5.20 -15.71 51.49
CA VAL A 369 6.64 -15.49 51.40
C VAL A 369 7.35 -16.16 52.58
N THR A 370 8.17 -17.17 52.29
CA THR A 370 8.88 -17.97 53.29
C THR A 370 10.34 -17.54 53.43
N GLU A 371 10.99 -17.95 54.53
CA GLU A 371 12.44 -17.78 54.69
C GLU A 371 13.26 -18.51 53.62
N ASP A 372 12.76 -19.63 53.10
CA ASP A 372 13.42 -20.36 52.01
C ASP A 372 13.34 -19.55 50.70
N LEU A 373 12.20 -18.90 50.43
CA LEU A 373 12.04 -17.99 49.30
C LEU A 373 12.89 -16.72 49.47
N HIS A 374 13.01 -16.17 50.69
CA HIS A 374 13.96 -15.09 50.97
C HIS A 374 15.39 -15.50 50.65
N ALA A 375 15.80 -16.71 51.05
CA ALA A 375 17.14 -17.20 50.81
C ALA A 375 17.43 -17.43 49.31
N SER A 376 16.51 -18.06 48.58
CA SER A 376 16.65 -18.28 47.14
C SER A 376 16.63 -16.97 46.35
N THR A 377 15.76 -16.04 46.71
CA THR A 377 15.71 -14.70 46.07
C THR A 377 16.98 -13.92 46.34
N LYS A 378 17.52 -13.98 47.56
CA LYS A 378 18.79 -13.32 47.86
C LYS A 378 19.92 -13.89 47.02
N ALA A 379 19.99 -15.22 46.90
CA ALA A 379 20.98 -15.88 46.05
C ALA A 379 20.82 -15.46 44.58
N TRP A 380 19.58 -15.35 44.08
CA TRP A 380 19.31 -14.84 42.74
C TRP A 380 19.82 -13.40 42.54
N CYS A 381 19.54 -12.50 43.49
CA CYS A 381 20.05 -11.12 43.45
C CYS A 381 21.58 -11.07 43.47
N GLU A 382 22.22 -11.91 44.29
CA GLU A 382 23.69 -12.01 44.36
C GLU A 382 24.30 -12.58 43.07
N SER A 383 23.62 -13.51 42.41
CA SER A 383 24.06 -14.06 41.12
C SER A 383 23.91 -13.03 39.98
N LEU A 384 22.76 -12.35 39.89
CA LEU A 384 22.52 -11.33 38.86
C LEU A 384 23.52 -10.17 38.94
N THR A 385 24.02 -9.84 40.13
CA THR A 385 25.05 -8.80 40.33
C THR A 385 26.45 -9.35 40.56
N SER A 386 26.66 -10.62 40.20
CA SER A 386 28.00 -11.21 40.17
C SER A 386 28.80 -10.68 38.97
N THR A 387 30.08 -11.05 38.92
CA THR A 387 30.97 -10.72 37.79
C THR A 387 31.52 -12.00 37.16
N ASP A 388 30.76 -13.09 37.24
CA ASP A 388 31.24 -14.42 36.83
C ASP A 388 31.17 -14.61 35.30
N HIS A 389 30.42 -13.76 34.60
CA HIS A 389 30.13 -13.86 33.16
C HIS A 389 30.63 -12.66 32.31
N GLU A 390 31.66 -11.93 32.77
CA GLU A 390 32.23 -10.82 31.99
C GLU A 390 32.81 -11.25 30.64
N ASP A 391 33.23 -12.52 30.50
CA ASP A 391 33.76 -13.07 29.25
C ASP A 391 32.70 -13.23 28.16
N ARG A 392 31.41 -13.22 28.53
CA ARG A 392 30.28 -13.28 27.57
C ARG A 392 30.13 -12.04 26.71
N VAL A 393 30.89 -10.98 26.99
CA VAL A 393 31.00 -9.82 26.08
C VAL A 393 31.38 -10.22 24.66
N ASP A 394 32.20 -11.27 24.51
CA ASP A 394 32.67 -11.74 23.20
C ASP A 394 31.52 -12.40 22.42
N ASP A 395 30.74 -13.26 23.09
CA ASP A 395 29.53 -13.89 22.54
C ASP A 395 28.48 -12.83 22.14
N LEU A 396 28.23 -11.84 23.02
CA LEU A 396 27.30 -10.75 22.76
C LEU A 396 27.69 -9.93 21.52
N VAL A 397 28.96 -9.55 21.42
CA VAL A 397 29.42 -8.73 20.30
C VAL A 397 29.43 -9.55 19.01
N ALA A 398 29.77 -10.84 19.07
CA ALA A 398 29.69 -11.73 17.91
C ALA A 398 28.25 -11.88 17.39
N ALA A 399 27.26 -11.95 18.29
CA ALA A 399 25.85 -12.06 17.92
C ALA A 399 25.26 -10.73 17.40
N LEU A 400 25.53 -9.62 18.10
CA LEU A 400 24.91 -8.33 17.80
C LEU A 400 25.67 -7.51 16.75
N TRP A 401 26.99 -7.68 16.59
CA TRP A 401 27.81 -7.04 15.55
C TRP A 401 28.50 -8.08 14.65
N PRO A 402 27.72 -8.95 13.96
CA PRO A 402 28.29 -10.10 13.26
C PRO A 402 29.20 -9.69 12.09
N GLU A 403 28.92 -8.56 11.43
CA GLU A 403 29.74 -8.06 10.32
C GLU A 403 31.10 -7.55 10.82
N GLU A 404 31.09 -6.67 11.83
CA GLU A 404 32.33 -6.11 12.37
C GLU A 404 33.16 -7.16 13.12
N TYR A 405 32.50 -8.09 13.83
CA TYR A 405 33.17 -9.18 14.53
C TYR A 405 33.80 -10.20 13.57
N ALA A 406 33.22 -10.43 12.39
CA ALA A 406 33.81 -11.33 11.39
C ALA A 406 35.06 -10.75 10.71
N GLU A 407 35.18 -9.43 10.63
CA GLU A 407 36.31 -8.73 9.99
C GLU A 407 37.48 -8.48 10.94
N GLU A 408 37.21 -8.39 12.25
CA GLU A 408 38.18 -8.02 13.27
C GLU A 408 38.51 -9.17 14.23
N ASP A 409 39.70 -9.13 14.84
CA ASP A 409 40.14 -10.15 15.80
C ASP A 409 39.65 -9.81 17.22
N GLY A 410 38.38 -10.11 17.52
CA GLY A 410 37.78 -10.00 18.85
C GLY A 410 36.88 -8.79 19.05
N TRP A 411 36.10 -8.81 20.14
CA TRP A 411 35.06 -7.82 20.39
C TRP A 411 35.57 -6.37 20.53
N GLU A 412 36.75 -6.15 21.11
CA GLU A 412 37.28 -4.79 21.29
C GLU A 412 37.50 -4.10 19.94
N ALA A 413 38.13 -4.82 19.00
CA ALA A 413 38.46 -4.30 17.68
C ALA A 413 37.18 -4.10 16.83
N ALA A 414 36.22 -5.02 16.93
CA ALA A 414 34.93 -4.91 16.25
C ALA A 414 34.17 -3.63 16.66
N LEU A 415 34.07 -3.36 17.98
CA LEU A 415 33.39 -2.16 18.47
C LEU A 415 34.16 -0.88 18.16
N GLU A 416 35.50 -0.88 18.24
CA GLU A 416 36.32 0.25 17.82
C GLU A 416 36.13 0.59 16.34
N ALA A 417 36.12 -0.43 15.47
CA ALA A 417 35.88 -0.29 14.04
C ALA A 417 34.48 0.27 13.77
N TRP A 418 33.46 -0.26 14.46
CA TRP A 418 32.08 0.22 14.36
C TRP A 418 31.95 1.69 14.78
N VAL A 419 32.53 2.08 15.92
CA VAL A 419 32.50 3.47 16.41
C VAL A 419 33.19 4.41 15.42
N GLU A 420 34.35 4.04 14.88
CA GLU A 420 35.04 4.90 13.92
C GLU A 420 34.31 4.98 12.58
N ALA A 421 33.69 3.88 12.13
CA ALA A 421 32.82 3.89 10.94
C ALA A 421 31.62 4.82 11.13
N LYS A 422 30.95 4.76 12.29
CA LYS A 422 29.85 5.67 12.65
C LYS A 422 30.31 7.13 12.69
N ARG A 423 31.43 7.40 13.35
CA ARG A 423 32.01 8.77 13.41
C ARG A 423 32.40 9.27 12.03
N GLU A 424 32.97 8.44 11.16
CA GLU A 424 33.34 8.86 9.81
C GLU A 424 32.10 9.09 8.95
N ALA A 425 31.06 8.26 9.07
CA ALA A 425 29.78 8.49 8.41
C ALA A 425 29.16 9.83 8.82
N GLU A 426 29.13 10.15 10.12
CA GLU A 426 28.64 11.45 10.61
C GLU A 426 29.53 12.63 10.20
N ARG A 427 30.85 12.45 10.22
CA ARG A 427 31.78 13.49 9.74
C ARG A 427 31.58 13.73 8.26
N GLU A 428 31.38 12.69 7.47
CA GLU A 428 31.13 12.79 6.04
C GLU A 428 29.78 13.43 5.76
N GLU A 429 28.73 13.03 6.49
CA GLU A 429 27.43 13.70 6.44
C GLU A 429 27.55 15.18 6.82
N ARG A 430 28.25 15.50 7.93
CA ARG A 430 28.49 16.89 8.33
C ARG A 430 29.32 17.65 7.30
N ARG A 431 30.34 17.03 6.68
CA ARG A 431 31.10 17.63 5.57
C ARG A 431 30.19 17.88 4.38
N GLN A 432 29.28 16.96 4.06
CA GLN A 432 28.30 17.11 2.99
C GLN A 432 27.31 18.24 3.30
N ARG A 433 26.80 18.33 4.54
CA ARG A 433 25.95 19.42 5.04
C ARG A 433 26.68 20.77 5.05
N GLU A 434 27.92 20.82 5.52
CA GLU A 434 28.73 22.06 5.51
C GLU A 434 29.14 22.47 4.08
N ALA A 435 29.44 21.52 3.21
CA ALA A 435 29.72 21.77 1.80
C ALA A 435 28.44 22.21 1.07
N ALA A 436 27.28 21.65 1.40
CA ALA A 436 25.98 22.12 0.93
C ALA A 436 25.72 23.55 1.42
N ARG A 437 25.93 23.85 2.71
CA ARG A 437 25.79 25.20 3.28
C ARG A 437 26.76 26.22 2.66
N LYS A 438 28.03 25.86 2.46
CA LYS A 438 29.00 26.75 1.78
C LYS A 438 28.66 26.96 0.31
N ARG A 439 28.17 25.93 -0.38
CA ARG A 439 27.64 26.08 -1.75
C ARG A 439 26.40 26.98 -1.75
N ARG A 440 25.52 26.89 -0.75
CA ARG A 440 24.37 27.78 -0.54
C ARG A 440 24.81 29.23 -0.30
N GLU A 441 25.77 29.47 0.60
CA GLU A 441 26.33 30.81 0.86
C GLU A 441 26.99 31.41 -0.39
N GLN A 442 27.78 30.61 -1.13
CA GLN A 442 28.39 31.06 -2.39
C GLN A 442 27.34 31.35 -3.47
N ARG A 443 26.29 30.52 -3.57
CA ARG A 443 25.19 30.74 -4.53
C ARG A 443 24.32 31.94 -4.17
N LEU A 444 24.08 32.20 -2.88
CA LEU A 444 23.38 33.40 -2.40
C LEU A 444 24.18 34.68 -2.65
N ASP A 445 25.51 34.63 -2.47
CA ASP A 445 26.42 35.73 -2.80
C ASP A 445 26.51 35.98 -4.32
N ASP A 446 26.44 34.93 -5.15
CA ASP A 446 26.47 35.03 -6.61
C ASP A 446 25.12 35.48 -7.22
N LEU A 447 23.99 35.30 -6.51
CA LEU A 447 22.63 35.62 -6.97
C LEU A 447 22.03 36.93 -6.40
N ASP A 448 22.84 37.78 -5.74
CA ASP A 448 22.38 39.04 -5.11
C ASP A 448 21.20 38.84 -4.14
N GLY A 449 21.24 37.76 -3.35
CA GLY A 449 20.61 37.72 -2.03
C GLY A 449 19.14 37.31 -1.89
N ASP A 450 18.43 36.85 -2.92
CA ASP A 450 17.01 36.46 -2.77
C ASP A 450 16.73 35.05 -3.34
N LEU A 451 16.81 34.04 -2.47
CA LEU A 451 16.27 32.67 -2.71
C LEU A 451 15.14 32.32 -1.72
N GLU A 452 14.59 33.31 -1.00
CA GLU A 452 13.30 33.11 -0.31
C GLU A 452 12.19 33.10 -1.37
N GLY A 453 11.50 31.97 -1.52
CA GLY A 453 10.32 31.83 -2.39
C GLY A 453 10.55 31.23 -3.79
N THR A 454 11.64 30.49 -4.03
CA THR A 454 11.85 29.85 -5.34
C THR A 454 11.06 28.54 -5.51
N SER A 455 10.14 28.50 -6.48
CA SER A 455 9.21 27.38 -6.74
C SER A 455 9.86 26.13 -7.36
N ILE A 456 11.01 26.26 -8.02
CA ILE A 456 11.75 25.15 -8.65
C ILE A 456 13.26 25.24 -8.37
N THR A 457 13.97 24.11 -8.35
CA THR A 457 15.42 24.02 -8.13
C THR A 457 16.06 22.90 -8.96
N PRO A 458 17.27 23.07 -9.53
CA PRO A 458 17.99 21.98 -10.19
C PRO A 458 18.71 21.04 -9.22
N PHE A 459 18.80 21.42 -7.94
CA PHE A 459 19.55 20.67 -6.93
C PHE A 459 18.61 19.91 -6.00
N MET A 460 18.69 18.57 -6.01
CA MET A 460 17.89 17.74 -5.10
C MET A 460 18.16 18.07 -3.62
N ASN A 461 19.38 18.48 -3.29
CA ASN A 461 19.73 18.88 -1.92
C ASN A 461 18.92 20.08 -1.42
N ASP A 462 18.50 20.99 -2.30
CA ASP A 462 17.67 22.12 -1.87
C ASP A 462 16.26 21.65 -1.45
N VAL A 463 15.77 20.53 -2.01
CA VAL A 463 14.52 19.88 -1.56
C VAL A 463 14.72 19.23 -0.18
N HIS A 464 15.84 18.53 0.03
CA HIS A 464 16.16 17.95 1.34
C HIS A 464 16.32 19.03 2.41
N ASP A 465 17.06 20.10 2.12
CA ASP A 465 17.26 21.24 3.03
C ASP A 465 15.92 21.91 3.40
N ALA A 466 15.00 22.06 2.44
CA ALA A 466 13.67 22.60 2.69
C ALA A 466 12.83 21.68 3.57
N LEU A 467 12.89 20.37 3.35
CA LEU A 467 12.19 19.37 4.17
C LEU A 467 12.71 19.33 5.60
N ASP A 468 14.03 19.41 5.79
CA ASP A 468 14.67 19.45 7.12
C ASP A 468 14.29 20.72 7.90
N GLY A 469 13.96 21.81 7.18
CA GLY A 469 13.49 23.08 7.75
C GLY A 469 12.00 23.10 8.12
N ILE A 470 11.22 22.09 7.73
CA ILE A 470 9.80 21.98 8.13
C ILE A 470 9.72 21.50 9.58
N ASP A 471 8.90 22.17 10.39
CA ASP A 471 8.58 21.74 11.75
C ASP A 471 7.81 20.41 11.71
N THR A 472 8.50 19.31 12.06
CA THR A 472 7.93 17.97 12.13
C THR A 472 6.77 17.90 13.12
N GLY A 473 6.84 18.64 14.23
CA GLY A 473 5.78 18.69 15.23
C GLY A 473 4.50 19.32 14.69
N GLU A 474 4.62 20.37 13.88
CA GLU A 474 3.47 20.95 13.20
C GLU A 474 2.80 19.96 12.25
N VAL A 475 3.59 19.23 11.46
CA VAL A 475 3.07 18.25 10.49
C VAL A 475 2.39 17.09 11.21
N VAL A 476 3.01 16.55 12.26
CA VAL A 476 2.41 15.47 13.06
C VAL A 476 1.08 15.93 13.65
N ARG A 477 1.06 17.07 14.35
CA ARG A 477 -0.14 17.62 14.98
C ARG A 477 -1.33 17.80 14.03
N ARG A 478 -1.06 18.16 12.77
CA ARG A 478 -2.12 18.44 11.79
C ARG A 478 -2.59 17.22 11.02
N TYR A 479 -1.68 16.31 10.69
CA TYR A 479 -1.95 15.29 9.70
C TYR A 479 -1.79 13.87 10.25
N ALA A 480 -0.97 13.67 11.28
CA ALA A 480 -0.50 12.35 11.70
C ALA A 480 -0.86 12.02 13.16
N SER A 481 -1.72 12.81 13.81
CA SER A 481 -2.19 12.57 15.18
C SER A 481 -3.70 12.67 15.29
N ASP A 482 -4.32 11.73 16.00
CA ASP A 482 -5.74 11.78 16.36
C ASP A 482 -5.98 12.61 17.63
N ALA A 483 -4.98 12.64 18.53
CA ALA A 483 -4.90 13.54 19.66
C ALA A 483 -3.47 14.05 19.83
N TRP A 484 -3.31 15.33 20.12
CA TRP A 484 -2.02 16.00 20.27
C TRP A 484 -1.82 16.43 21.72
N ASP A 485 -0.59 16.36 22.21
CA ASP A 485 -0.22 16.78 23.57
C ASP A 485 -0.98 15.98 24.64
N THR A 486 -0.89 14.65 24.52
CA THR A 486 -1.63 13.68 25.33
C THR A 486 -0.87 13.23 26.59
N GLY A 487 0.39 13.65 26.73
CA GLY A 487 1.32 13.22 27.78
C GLY A 487 1.71 14.29 28.80
N ILE A 488 2.63 13.95 29.70
CA ILE A 488 3.22 14.91 30.65
C ILE A 488 4.40 15.60 29.96
N ASP A 489 4.19 16.87 29.61
CA ASP A 489 5.10 17.70 28.83
C ASP A 489 6.55 17.57 29.31
N SER A 490 7.43 17.08 28.41
CA SER A 490 8.87 17.08 28.61
C SER A 490 9.45 18.22 27.78
N SER A 491 10.41 18.98 28.31
CA SER A 491 10.86 20.25 27.73
C SER A 491 11.38 20.16 26.28
N SER A 492 11.63 18.96 25.76
CA SER A 492 12.04 18.71 24.37
C SER A 492 11.12 17.77 23.59
N LYS A 493 10.16 17.10 24.23
CA LYS A 493 9.28 16.14 23.55
C LYS A 493 7.81 16.32 23.89
N THR A 494 6.97 16.32 22.85
CA THR A 494 5.50 16.32 22.97
C THR A 494 4.96 14.94 22.58
N GLU A 495 4.21 14.31 23.48
CA GLU A 495 3.56 13.02 23.22
C GLU A 495 2.24 13.22 22.45
N PHE A 496 1.87 12.25 21.62
CA PHE A 496 0.65 12.29 20.82
C PHE A 496 0.08 10.88 20.57
N ASP A 497 -1.21 10.84 20.22
CA ASP A 497 -1.91 9.66 19.77
C ASP A 497 -1.78 9.55 18.24
N PRO A 498 -1.09 8.54 17.68
CA PRO A 498 -0.86 8.41 16.25
C PRO A 498 -2.14 8.09 15.47
N SER A 499 -2.32 8.70 14.29
CA SER A 499 -3.49 8.42 13.44
C SER A 499 -3.40 7.13 12.60
N TRP A 500 -2.27 6.43 12.66
CA TRP A 500 -1.99 5.27 11.80
C TRP A 500 -2.12 3.91 12.50
N ARG A 501 -2.31 3.88 13.82
CA ARG A 501 -2.51 2.67 14.62
C ARG A 501 -3.26 3.03 15.90
N THR A 502 -3.83 2.03 16.56
CA THR A 502 -4.56 2.24 17.81
C THR A 502 -3.58 2.35 18.98
N SER A 503 -3.75 3.36 19.83
CA SER A 503 -2.97 3.52 21.06
C SER A 503 -3.87 3.31 22.27
N SER A 504 -3.59 2.30 23.10
CA SER A 504 -4.32 2.06 24.34
C SER A 504 -4.03 3.11 25.43
N SER A 505 -2.86 3.77 25.39
CA SER A 505 -2.49 4.84 26.32
C SER A 505 -2.80 6.25 25.82
N GLY A 506 -3.06 6.43 24.51
CA GLY A 506 -3.18 7.74 23.87
C GLY A 506 -1.87 8.56 23.80
N SER A 507 -0.77 8.11 24.40
CA SER A 507 0.50 8.85 24.48
C SER A 507 1.72 8.00 24.07
N SER A 508 1.50 7.06 23.15
CA SER A 508 2.51 6.06 22.76
C SER A 508 3.56 6.57 21.76
N CYS A 509 3.32 7.71 21.10
CA CYS A 509 4.27 8.33 20.17
C CYS A 509 4.73 9.70 20.69
N TYR A 510 5.87 10.18 20.20
CA TYR A 510 6.40 11.49 20.59
C TYR A 510 7.02 12.25 19.42
N VAL A 511 6.98 13.57 19.49
CA VAL A 511 7.78 14.48 18.67
C VAL A 511 8.92 15.01 19.52
N ASP A 512 10.14 14.89 19.04
CA ASP A 512 11.35 15.52 19.59
C ASP A 512 11.63 16.83 18.84
N HIS A 513 11.37 17.95 19.52
CA HIS A 513 11.53 19.30 18.98
C HIS A 513 13.00 19.74 18.88
N GLN A 514 13.91 19.11 19.62
CA GLN A 514 15.34 19.41 19.53
C GLN A 514 15.94 18.81 18.25
N ASN A 515 15.54 17.58 17.93
CA ASN A 515 16.02 16.85 16.75
C ASN A 515 15.13 17.05 15.52
N ASN A 516 13.98 17.72 15.68
CA ASN A 516 12.95 17.91 14.64
C ASN A 516 12.46 16.58 14.03
N THR A 517 12.25 15.58 14.89
CA THR A 517 11.86 14.21 14.51
C THR A 517 10.65 13.75 15.32
N PHE A 518 9.96 12.71 14.87
CA PHE A 518 9.03 11.95 15.69
C PHE A 518 9.49 10.50 15.84
N GLY A 519 9.10 9.86 16.93
CA GLY A 519 9.36 8.46 17.23
C GLY A 519 8.07 7.73 17.60
N ASP A 520 8.02 6.47 17.20
CA ASP A 520 7.00 5.48 17.57
C ASP A 520 7.71 4.29 18.27
N PRO A 521 7.86 4.37 19.60
CA PRO A 521 8.46 3.32 20.43
C PRO A 521 7.89 1.92 20.21
N ALA A 522 6.60 1.79 19.89
CA ALA A 522 5.94 0.48 19.78
C ALA A 522 6.51 -0.39 18.66
N CYS A 523 7.10 0.23 17.63
CA CYS A 523 7.73 -0.49 16.52
C CYS A 523 9.17 -0.06 16.23
N GLY A 524 9.80 0.69 17.16
CA GLY A 524 11.12 1.28 16.91
C GLY A 524 11.15 2.22 15.69
N GLY A 525 10.00 2.75 15.29
CA GLY A 525 9.81 3.54 14.09
C GLY A 525 9.97 5.03 14.33
N GLY A 526 10.07 5.81 13.26
CA GLY A 526 10.19 7.27 13.37
C GLY A 526 10.65 7.96 12.10
N GLY A 527 10.69 9.29 12.12
CA GLY A 527 11.22 10.09 11.02
C GLY A 527 10.94 11.59 11.13
N TYR A 528 10.94 12.24 9.97
CA TYR A 528 10.78 13.70 9.82
C TYR A 528 9.40 14.04 9.21
N ALA A 529 9.15 15.33 9.01
CA ALA A 529 7.95 15.89 8.37
C ALA A 529 7.41 15.08 7.16
N ALA A 530 8.26 14.70 6.21
CA ALA A 530 7.83 13.92 5.04
C ALA A 530 7.26 12.54 5.41
N LYS A 531 7.83 11.87 6.43
CA LYS A 531 7.34 10.56 6.90
C LYS A 531 6.09 10.71 7.75
N ALA A 532 5.99 11.76 8.57
CA ALA A 532 4.76 12.10 9.28
C ALA A 532 3.60 12.35 8.30
N MET A 533 3.82 13.14 7.25
CA MET A 533 2.83 13.36 6.20
C MET A 533 2.44 12.05 5.50
N ALA A 534 3.41 11.19 5.21
CA ALA A 534 3.15 9.90 4.58
C ALA A 534 2.28 8.97 5.43
N LEU A 535 2.50 8.94 6.75
CA LEU A 535 1.67 8.19 7.70
C LEU A 535 0.26 8.77 7.79
N GLY A 536 0.17 10.09 8.03
CA GLY A 536 -1.09 10.79 8.20
C GLY A 536 -2.03 10.74 6.99
N ARG A 537 -1.46 10.65 5.78
CA ARG A 537 -2.22 10.51 4.53
C ARG A 537 -2.38 9.07 4.04
N GLY A 538 -1.90 8.08 4.79
CA GLY A 538 -1.95 6.66 4.39
C GLY A 538 -1.18 6.35 3.11
N ILE A 539 -0.10 7.10 2.82
CA ILE A 539 0.78 6.85 1.66
C ILE A 539 1.65 5.62 1.91
N ILE A 540 2.06 5.41 3.17
CA ILE A 540 2.63 4.14 3.66
C ILE A 540 1.56 3.36 4.42
N GLY A 541 1.69 2.03 4.47
CA GLY A 541 0.62 1.17 5.00
C GLY A 541 0.39 1.41 6.48
N LEU A 542 -0.87 1.54 6.88
CA LEU A 542 -1.30 1.73 8.28
C LEU A 542 -1.16 0.44 9.10
N GLY A 543 -1.14 0.56 10.43
CA GLY A 543 -1.00 -0.55 11.37
C GLY A 543 0.17 -0.39 12.34
N GLU A 544 0.33 -1.37 13.24
CA GLU A 544 1.31 -1.33 14.35
C GLU A 544 2.76 -1.11 13.90
N SER A 545 3.14 -1.60 12.71
CA SER A 545 4.49 -1.46 12.14
C SER A 545 4.63 -0.31 11.13
N ALA A 546 3.62 0.56 10.99
CA ALA A 546 3.60 1.59 9.95
C ALA A 546 4.81 2.56 10.06
N ALA A 547 5.15 2.99 11.27
CA ALA A 547 6.25 3.91 11.50
C ALA A 547 7.65 3.28 11.30
N ALA A 548 7.77 1.95 11.30
CA ALA A 548 9.00 1.24 10.96
C ALA A 548 9.25 1.18 9.44
N GLN A 549 8.22 1.34 8.61
CA GLN A 549 8.36 1.25 7.15
C GLN A 549 9.28 2.34 6.57
N LYS A 550 10.09 1.98 5.57
CA LYS A 550 10.97 2.91 4.86
C LYS A 550 10.17 3.78 3.87
N LEU A 551 10.28 5.10 4.00
CA LEU A 551 9.76 6.05 3.01
C LEU A 551 10.79 6.24 1.89
N SER A 552 10.53 5.67 0.70
CA SER A 552 11.43 5.78 -0.44
C SER A 552 10.68 5.77 -1.78
N GLY A 553 11.39 6.12 -2.86
CA GLY A 553 10.87 6.05 -4.23
C GLY A 553 9.65 6.95 -4.47
N GLU A 554 8.64 6.42 -5.15
CA GLU A 554 7.41 7.14 -5.49
C GLU A 554 6.64 7.61 -4.25
N LYS A 555 6.61 6.80 -3.18
CA LYS A 555 5.95 7.14 -1.92
C LYS A 555 6.57 8.39 -1.27
N TRP A 556 7.91 8.49 -1.29
CA TRP A 556 8.61 9.68 -0.82
C TRP A 556 8.23 10.90 -1.67
N GLY A 557 8.25 10.77 -2.99
CA GLY A 557 7.87 11.86 -3.90
C GLY A 557 6.44 12.35 -3.65
N LYS A 558 5.49 11.42 -3.46
CA LYS A 558 4.09 11.74 -3.14
C LYS A 558 3.95 12.47 -1.81
N ALA A 559 4.66 12.04 -0.77
CA ALA A 559 4.62 12.71 0.53
C ALA A 559 5.16 14.15 0.48
N VAL A 560 6.20 14.39 -0.31
CA VAL A 560 6.73 15.73 -0.56
C VAL A 560 5.76 16.58 -1.38
N ASP A 561 5.09 15.99 -2.37
CA ASP A 561 4.05 16.69 -3.15
C ASP A 561 2.85 17.08 -2.26
N GLU A 562 2.41 16.22 -1.32
CA GLU A 562 1.37 16.55 -0.32
C GLU A 562 1.78 17.71 0.61
N LEU A 563 3.03 17.72 1.08
CA LEU A 563 3.56 18.84 1.87
C LEU A 563 3.46 20.16 1.07
N ARG A 564 3.82 20.16 -0.21
CA ARG A 564 3.63 21.36 -1.06
C ARG A 564 2.16 21.75 -1.21
N GLY A 565 1.28 20.76 -1.42
CA GLY A 565 -0.16 20.99 -1.55
C GLY A 565 -0.79 21.63 -0.32
N GLU A 566 -0.27 21.32 0.86
CA GLU A 566 -0.67 21.90 2.14
C GLU A 566 -0.01 23.26 2.46
N GLY A 567 0.84 23.77 1.55
CA GLY A 567 1.42 25.10 1.62
C GLY A 567 2.81 25.20 2.25
N TYR A 568 3.49 24.08 2.49
CA TYR A 568 4.89 24.09 2.93
C TYR A 568 5.82 24.52 1.78
N ASP A 569 6.78 25.40 2.07
CA ASP A 569 7.71 25.97 1.10
C ASP A 569 8.83 24.99 0.74
N VAL A 570 8.48 23.97 -0.07
CA VAL A 570 9.42 22.99 -0.60
C VAL A 570 9.54 23.17 -2.11
N PRO A 571 10.73 23.48 -2.66
CA PRO A 571 10.88 23.66 -4.09
C PRO A 571 10.68 22.34 -4.87
N VAL A 572 10.32 22.43 -6.15
CA VAL A 572 10.25 21.27 -7.04
C VAL A 572 11.61 21.00 -7.68
N TRP A 573 12.13 19.80 -7.48
CA TRP A 573 13.36 19.39 -8.16
C TRP A 573 13.17 19.25 -9.68
N THR A 574 13.95 20.02 -10.42
CA THR A 574 13.89 20.21 -11.87
C THR A 574 15.31 20.13 -12.45
N PRO A 575 15.86 18.92 -12.70
CA PRO A 575 17.24 18.77 -13.16
C PRO A 575 17.46 19.40 -14.54
N GLU A 576 18.58 20.11 -14.70
CA GLU A 576 19.00 20.71 -15.98
C GLU A 576 19.49 19.65 -16.97
N ALA A 577 19.51 20.01 -18.24
CA ALA A 577 20.30 19.29 -19.23
C ALA A 577 21.78 19.21 -18.81
N GLY A 578 22.39 18.04 -18.96
CA GLY A 578 23.73 17.70 -18.49
C GLY A 578 23.82 17.24 -17.03
N SER A 579 22.73 17.32 -16.25
CA SER A 579 22.73 16.91 -14.83
C SER A 579 22.86 15.40 -14.66
N THR A 580 23.53 14.95 -13.61
CA THR A 580 23.67 13.52 -13.29
C THR A 580 22.36 12.95 -12.73
N ALA A 581 21.88 11.87 -13.34
CA ALA A 581 20.74 11.08 -12.90
C ALA A 581 21.12 10.14 -11.74
N ARG A 582 20.11 9.56 -11.09
CA ARG A 582 20.27 8.70 -9.90
C ARG A 582 21.06 7.41 -10.17
N ASP A 583 21.06 6.92 -11.40
CA ASP A 583 21.82 5.74 -11.85
C ASP A 583 23.26 6.07 -12.29
N GLY A 584 23.68 7.33 -12.15
CA GLY A 584 24.99 7.83 -12.57
C GLY A 584 25.08 8.22 -14.05
N SER A 585 24.00 8.09 -14.82
CA SER A 585 23.93 8.62 -16.19
C SER A 585 23.75 10.14 -16.18
N THR A 586 23.77 10.79 -17.35
CA THR A 586 23.51 12.23 -17.48
C THR A 586 22.23 12.45 -18.27
N TYR A 587 21.40 13.39 -17.84
CA TYR A 587 20.23 13.81 -18.60
C TYR A 587 20.69 14.64 -19.82
N ASP A 588 20.58 14.11 -21.03
CA ASP A 588 20.90 14.88 -22.23
C ASP A 588 19.96 16.09 -22.43
N GLN A 589 18.74 15.98 -21.90
CA GLN A 589 17.73 17.04 -21.84
C GLN A 589 16.98 16.96 -20.50
N MET A 590 16.44 18.08 -20.02
CA MET A 590 15.54 18.10 -18.86
C MET A 590 14.39 17.12 -19.09
N PRO A 591 14.18 16.12 -18.23
CA PRO A 591 13.14 15.10 -18.42
C PRO A 591 11.73 15.69 -18.54
N LEU A 592 10.85 15.06 -19.33
CA LEU A 592 9.47 15.53 -19.51
C LEU A 592 8.67 15.58 -18.20
N TRP A 593 8.90 14.63 -17.29
CA TRP A 593 8.27 14.65 -15.97
C TRP A 593 8.70 15.88 -15.15
N ALA A 594 9.97 16.29 -15.25
CA ALA A 594 10.52 17.43 -14.53
C ALA A 594 9.97 18.74 -15.10
N LEU A 595 9.95 18.87 -16.44
CA LEU A 595 9.37 20.02 -17.12
C LEU A 595 7.88 20.20 -16.79
N ARG A 596 7.12 19.10 -16.66
CA ARG A 596 5.72 19.15 -16.24
C ARG A 596 5.55 19.64 -14.82
N LYS A 597 6.29 19.08 -13.86
CA LYS A 597 6.23 19.51 -12.46
C LYS A 597 6.66 20.98 -12.32
N ALA A 598 7.68 21.41 -13.06
CA ALA A 598 8.10 22.80 -13.12
C ALA A 598 7.02 23.72 -13.70
N ALA A 599 6.34 23.30 -14.78
CA ALA A 599 5.26 24.08 -15.39
C ALA A 599 4.07 24.30 -14.42
N VAL A 600 3.76 23.32 -13.58
CA VAL A 600 2.74 23.45 -12.52
C VAL A 600 3.23 24.39 -11.42
N ALA A 601 4.46 24.17 -10.92
CA ALA A 601 5.03 24.98 -9.85
C ALA A 601 5.18 26.47 -10.22
N LEU A 602 5.50 26.75 -11.49
CA LEU A 602 5.59 28.11 -12.03
C LEU A 602 4.23 28.70 -12.44
N GLY A 603 3.13 27.95 -12.28
CA GLY A 603 1.78 28.42 -12.61
C GLY A 603 1.51 28.58 -14.11
N VAL A 604 2.31 27.95 -14.97
CA VAL A 604 2.18 28.01 -16.44
C VAL A 604 1.05 27.11 -16.93
N VAL A 605 0.91 25.92 -16.32
CA VAL A 605 -0.06 24.89 -16.70
C VAL A 605 -0.68 24.29 -15.44
N PRO A 606 -2.03 24.27 -15.31
CA PRO A 606 -2.66 23.56 -14.21
C PRO A 606 -2.56 22.05 -14.39
N GLU A 607 -2.51 21.29 -13.30
CA GLU A 607 -2.21 19.85 -13.31
C GLU A 607 -3.23 19.05 -14.12
N GLU A 608 -4.51 19.44 -14.07
CA GLU A 608 -5.60 18.80 -14.82
C GLU A 608 -5.58 19.06 -16.34
N ALA A 609 -4.73 19.96 -16.82
CA ALA A 609 -4.65 20.28 -18.25
C ALA A 609 -3.71 19.36 -19.05
N PHE A 610 -2.92 18.51 -18.39
CA PHE A 610 -2.11 17.52 -19.08
C PHE A 610 -2.99 16.43 -19.71
N ILE A 611 -2.63 15.97 -20.90
CA ILE A 611 -3.37 14.97 -21.67
C ILE A 611 -2.53 13.70 -21.83
N GLU A 612 -3.17 12.55 -21.70
CA GLU A 612 -2.50 11.26 -21.91
C GLU A 612 -2.10 11.10 -23.39
N ARG A 613 -0.85 10.71 -23.61
CA ARG A 613 -0.24 10.50 -24.93
C ARG A 613 0.50 9.16 -24.92
N GLU A 614 0.62 8.56 -26.09
CA GLU A 614 1.42 7.35 -26.28
C GLU A 614 2.86 7.74 -26.65
N GLY A 615 3.83 7.14 -25.97
CA GLY A 615 5.25 7.28 -26.24
C GLY A 615 5.73 6.31 -27.32
N ASP A 616 6.94 6.51 -27.80
CA ASP A 616 7.54 5.69 -28.87
C ASP A 616 7.76 4.21 -28.47
N ASP A 617 7.67 3.91 -27.17
CA ASP A 617 7.77 2.56 -26.59
C ASP A 617 6.39 1.87 -26.39
N GLY A 618 5.30 2.53 -26.79
CA GLY A 618 3.93 2.07 -26.59
C GLY A 618 3.41 2.27 -25.15
N GLY A 619 4.19 2.91 -24.28
CA GLY A 619 3.74 3.32 -22.95
C GLY A 619 2.95 4.62 -23.00
N THR A 620 2.01 4.83 -22.08
CA THR A 620 1.31 6.12 -21.97
C THR A 620 2.04 7.06 -21.01
N TYR A 621 2.03 8.35 -21.32
CA TYR A 621 2.54 9.41 -20.47
C TYR A 621 1.63 10.65 -20.56
N LEU A 622 1.52 11.40 -19.46
CA LEU A 622 0.83 12.69 -19.53
C LEU A 622 1.75 13.72 -20.20
N GLY A 623 1.28 14.30 -21.30
CA GLY A 623 1.95 15.33 -22.10
C GLY A 623 1.23 16.68 -22.07
N PHE A 624 1.88 17.71 -22.59
CA PHE A 624 1.31 19.06 -22.67
C PHE A 624 0.08 19.12 -23.61
N PRO A 625 -0.92 19.98 -23.34
CA PRO A 625 -2.11 20.10 -24.18
C PRO A 625 -1.82 20.53 -25.63
N GLY A 626 -0.69 21.20 -25.89
CA GLY A 626 -0.27 21.54 -27.25
C GLY A 626 1.11 22.21 -27.33
N PRO A 627 1.64 22.41 -28.56
CA PRO A 627 2.98 22.98 -28.81
C PRO A 627 3.22 24.33 -28.14
N LYS A 628 2.20 25.21 -28.14
CA LYS A 628 2.29 26.53 -27.53
C LYS A 628 2.44 26.46 -26.01
N THR A 629 1.69 25.58 -25.35
CA THR A 629 1.77 25.40 -23.89
C THR A 629 3.09 24.77 -23.48
N TYR A 630 3.60 23.83 -24.29
CA TYR A 630 4.94 23.26 -24.12
C TYR A 630 6.04 24.34 -24.24
N ASN A 631 5.99 25.18 -25.27
CA ASN A 631 6.96 26.27 -25.44
C ASN A 631 6.89 27.32 -24.34
N ASN A 632 5.70 27.65 -23.84
CA ASN A 632 5.55 28.55 -22.70
C ASN A 632 6.17 27.96 -21.42
N ALA A 633 6.07 26.65 -21.21
CA ALA A 633 6.70 25.98 -20.08
C ALA A 633 8.23 25.99 -20.20
N LEU A 634 8.77 25.76 -21.40
CA LEU A 634 10.20 25.91 -21.68
C LEU A 634 10.68 27.34 -21.40
N GLU A 635 9.97 28.36 -21.89
CA GLU A 635 10.30 29.76 -21.68
C GLU A 635 10.28 30.15 -20.19
N ALA A 636 9.29 29.68 -19.42
CA ALA A 636 9.23 29.95 -17.99
C ALA A 636 10.40 29.31 -17.22
N VAL A 637 10.87 28.13 -17.64
CA VAL A 637 12.04 27.46 -17.07
C VAL A 637 13.34 28.19 -17.45
N GLU A 638 13.46 28.67 -18.69
CA GLU A 638 14.58 29.50 -19.14
C GLU A 638 14.62 30.85 -18.41
N GLU A 639 13.48 31.50 -18.21
CA GLU A 639 13.35 32.75 -17.43
C GLU A 639 13.75 32.54 -15.96
N TYR A 640 13.56 31.33 -15.45
CA TYR A 640 14.04 30.91 -14.13
C TYR A 640 15.55 30.64 -14.07
N GLY A 641 16.22 30.68 -15.22
CA GLY A 641 17.67 30.51 -15.33
C GLY A 641 18.15 29.05 -15.44
N LEU A 642 17.26 28.09 -15.73
CA LEU A 642 17.61 26.67 -15.89
C LEU A 642 17.74 26.28 -17.36
N ASP A 643 18.79 25.53 -17.71
CA ASP A 643 18.93 24.96 -19.06
C ASP A 643 18.14 23.67 -19.21
N HIS A 644 17.17 23.67 -20.12
CA HIS A 644 16.35 22.49 -20.40
C HIS A 644 16.89 21.60 -21.53
N GLY A 645 17.75 22.10 -22.43
CA GLY A 645 18.27 21.33 -23.58
C GLY A 645 17.24 20.79 -24.58
N ARG A 646 15.94 21.05 -24.39
CA ARG A 646 14.85 20.63 -25.30
C ARG A 646 14.64 21.63 -26.44
N ASP A 647 14.29 21.10 -27.62
CA ASP A 647 13.86 21.92 -28.75
C ASP A 647 12.45 22.45 -28.55
N ARG A 648 12.21 23.70 -28.98
CA ARG A 648 10.88 24.30 -29.01
C ARG A 648 10.04 23.60 -30.08
N ALA A 649 8.80 23.27 -29.74
CA ALA A 649 7.86 22.70 -30.70
C ALA A 649 7.49 23.75 -31.76
N ASP A 650 7.32 23.32 -33.00
CA ASP A 650 6.90 24.23 -34.08
C ASP A 650 5.49 24.77 -33.78
N THR A 651 5.38 26.11 -33.71
CA THR A 651 4.11 26.82 -33.52
C THR A 651 3.62 27.48 -34.80
N GLY A 652 4.13 27.05 -35.97
CA GLY A 652 3.61 27.43 -37.27
C GLY A 652 2.07 27.33 -37.33
N PRO A 653 1.42 28.05 -38.26
CA PRO A 653 -0.02 27.95 -38.43
C PRO A 653 -0.41 26.48 -38.53
N SER A 654 -1.42 26.04 -37.75
CA SER A 654 -1.87 24.65 -37.68
C SER A 654 -2.62 24.20 -38.96
N TYR A 655 -2.30 24.85 -40.08
CA TYR A 655 -2.94 24.71 -41.36
C TYR A 655 -1.96 25.07 -42.48
N PRO A 656 -2.09 24.47 -43.69
CA PRO A 656 -1.14 24.71 -44.77
C PRO A 656 -1.13 26.20 -45.14
N THR A 657 0.09 26.75 -45.21
CA THR A 657 0.35 28.10 -45.72
C THR A 657 1.28 27.99 -46.93
N TYR A 658 0.90 28.63 -48.03
CA TYR A 658 1.68 28.65 -49.27
C TYR A 658 2.13 30.06 -49.59
N ASP A 659 3.44 30.24 -49.69
CA ASP A 659 4.03 31.46 -50.23
C ASP A 659 3.82 31.49 -51.74
N LEU A 660 2.99 32.43 -52.20
CA LEU A 660 2.65 32.50 -53.63
C LEU A 660 3.81 33.02 -54.50
N PHE A 661 4.85 33.61 -53.89
CA PHE A 661 5.95 34.26 -54.59
C PHE A 661 7.32 34.10 -53.89
N GLU A 662 7.73 32.87 -53.58
CA GLU A 662 8.98 32.51 -52.87
C GLU A 662 10.29 33.19 -53.39
N ASP A 663 10.32 33.68 -54.63
CA ASP A 663 11.53 34.26 -55.28
C ASP A 663 11.51 35.78 -55.48
N ARG A 664 10.59 36.53 -54.86
CA ARG A 664 10.49 38.00 -55.05
C ARG A 664 10.45 38.77 -53.72
N ASP A 665 11.60 39.32 -53.34
CA ASP A 665 11.89 40.17 -52.15
C ASP A 665 10.93 41.35 -51.86
N SER A 666 9.85 41.55 -52.62
CA SER A 666 8.99 42.73 -52.53
C SER A 666 7.49 42.47 -52.57
N VAL A 667 7.02 41.21 -52.59
CA VAL A 667 5.58 40.89 -52.63
C VAL A 667 5.32 39.71 -51.69
N ASP A 668 4.91 40.03 -50.47
CA ASP A 668 4.58 39.06 -49.43
C ASP A 668 3.10 38.67 -49.54
N VAL A 669 2.82 37.49 -50.09
CA VAL A 669 1.47 37.01 -50.34
C VAL A 669 1.37 35.54 -49.98
N GLU A 670 0.60 35.27 -48.93
CA GLU A 670 0.41 33.94 -48.36
C GLU A 670 -1.02 33.45 -48.63
N LEU A 671 -1.16 32.15 -48.92
CA LEU A 671 -2.44 31.46 -49.02
C LEU A 671 -2.57 30.48 -47.86
N HIS A 672 -3.61 30.66 -47.03
CA HIS A 672 -3.88 29.88 -45.83
C HIS A 672 -5.09 28.96 -46.08
N LEU A 673 -5.03 27.70 -45.65
CA LEU A 673 -6.13 26.73 -45.76
C LEU A 673 -6.63 26.24 -44.41
N VAL A 674 -7.52 27.00 -43.78
CA VAL A 674 -7.99 26.75 -42.40
C VAL A 674 -9.12 25.69 -42.38
N PRO A 675 -8.94 24.50 -41.79
CA PRO A 675 -10.03 23.53 -41.65
C PRO A 675 -11.12 24.06 -40.70
N LEU A 676 -12.41 23.85 -41.02
CA LEU A 676 -13.52 24.39 -40.21
C LEU A 676 -14.30 23.33 -39.43
N ASN A 677 -14.71 22.22 -40.07
CA ASN A 677 -15.68 21.28 -39.47
C ASN A 677 -15.69 19.86 -40.08
N GLY A 678 -14.56 19.37 -40.61
CA GLY A 678 -14.46 18.04 -41.23
C GLY A 678 -15.20 17.88 -42.57
N LYS A 679 -15.96 18.89 -43.01
CA LYS A 679 -16.63 18.90 -44.33
C LYS A 679 -16.25 20.10 -45.19
N GLU A 680 -15.71 21.15 -44.57
CA GLU A 680 -15.37 22.42 -45.18
C GLU A 680 -13.99 22.93 -44.72
N ALA A 681 -13.26 23.59 -45.62
CA ALA A 681 -12.04 24.34 -45.33
C ALA A 681 -12.22 25.80 -45.76
N ARG A 682 -11.59 26.74 -45.08
CA ARG A 682 -11.62 28.17 -45.41
C ARG A 682 -10.29 28.56 -46.02
N LEU A 683 -10.33 28.99 -47.28
CA LEU A 683 -9.20 29.61 -47.95
C LEU A 683 -9.14 31.07 -47.54
N GLU A 684 -7.97 31.53 -47.11
CA GLU A 684 -7.69 32.93 -46.82
C GLU A 684 -6.44 33.36 -47.60
N VAL A 685 -6.40 34.58 -48.13
CA VAL A 685 -5.19 35.13 -48.78
C VAL A 685 -4.79 36.40 -48.07
N TYR A 686 -3.52 36.45 -47.68
CA TYR A 686 -2.88 37.58 -47.01
C TYR A 686 -1.93 38.28 -47.98
N HIS A 687 -1.86 39.60 -47.91
CA HIS A 687 -0.91 40.42 -48.66
C HIS A 687 -0.32 41.46 -47.71
N ASN A 688 1.00 41.40 -47.47
CA ASN A 688 1.69 42.17 -46.43
C ASN A 688 0.98 42.06 -45.06
N ASP A 689 0.80 40.84 -44.56
CA ASP A 689 0.11 40.53 -43.30
C ASP A 689 -1.37 40.96 -43.19
N GLN A 690 -1.97 41.50 -44.26
CA GLN A 690 -3.39 41.88 -44.27
C GLN A 690 -4.21 40.87 -45.07
N ARG A 691 -5.26 40.34 -44.44
CA ARG A 691 -6.20 39.43 -45.10
C ARG A 691 -7.05 40.18 -46.13
N GLU A 692 -6.82 39.89 -47.40
CA GLU A 692 -7.50 40.50 -48.54
C GLU A 692 -8.63 39.61 -49.08
N TYR A 693 -8.60 38.30 -48.82
CA TYR A 693 -9.59 37.35 -49.34
C TYR A 693 -9.97 36.27 -48.33
N THR A 694 -11.23 35.82 -48.38
CA THR A 694 -11.68 34.61 -47.67
C THR A 694 -12.83 33.91 -48.39
N GLU A 695 -12.77 32.58 -48.54
CA GLU A 695 -13.85 31.76 -49.09
C GLU A 695 -13.91 30.37 -48.42
N THR A 696 -15.11 29.88 -48.12
CA THR A 696 -15.33 28.51 -47.63
C THR A 696 -15.46 27.52 -48.81
N LEU A 697 -14.75 26.41 -48.71
CA LEU A 697 -14.59 25.38 -49.73
C LEU A 697 -15.18 24.06 -49.23
N ASP A 698 -16.05 23.45 -50.03
CA ASP A 698 -16.61 22.12 -49.78
C ASP A 698 -15.59 21.00 -50.08
N ARG A 699 -15.73 19.81 -49.47
CA ARG A 699 -14.84 18.66 -49.71
C ARG A 699 -14.74 18.23 -51.19
N GLY A 700 -15.76 18.51 -52.01
CA GLY A 700 -15.77 18.27 -53.46
C GLY A 700 -14.96 19.28 -54.28
N PHE A 701 -14.41 20.32 -53.65
CA PHE A 701 -13.47 21.28 -54.23
C PHE A 701 -12.17 20.60 -54.68
N TRP A 702 -11.61 19.75 -53.84
CA TRP A 702 -10.30 19.07 -54.05
C TRP A 702 -10.30 18.11 -55.24
N ARG A 703 -11.47 17.61 -55.64
CA ARG A 703 -11.61 16.67 -56.77
C ARG A 703 -11.96 17.35 -58.10
N SER A 704 -12.09 18.68 -58.14
CA SER A 704 -12.53 19.42 -59.34
C SER A 704 -11.59 20.56 -59.73
N GLY A 705 -10.76 20.32 -60.77
CA GLY A 705 -9.90 21.37 -61.34
C GLY A 705 -10.69 22.60 -61.86
N THR A 706 -11.94 22.41 -62.29
CA THR A 706 -12.82 23.51 -62.70
C THR A 706 -13.25 24.38 -61.51
N LYS A 707 -13.50 23.80 -60.33
CA LYS A 707 -13.80 24.56 -59.10
C LYS A 707 -12.58 25.35 -58.65
N ARG A 708 -11.39 24.73 -58.62
CA ARG A 708 -10.10 25.41 -58.33
C ARG A 708 -9.86 26.63 -59.21
N GLY A 709 -10.06 26.46 -60.52
CA GLY A 709 -9.90 27.57 -61.47
C GLY A 709 -10.88 28.73 -61.28
N ARG A 710 -12.08 28.49 -60.71
CA ARG A 710 -13.04 29.55 -60.38
C ARG A 710 -12.68 30.28 -59.09
N VAL A 711 -12.20 29.57 -58.06
CA VAL A 711 -11.71 30.17 -56.82
C VAL A 711 -10.52 31.07 -57.10
N ALA A 712 -9.52 30.59 -57.84
CA ALA A 712 -8.38 31.42 -58.27
C ALA A 712 -8.81 32.65 -59.09
N GLY A 713 -9.89 32.54 -59.87
CA GLY A 713 -10.47 33.69 -60.58
C GLY A 713 -11.02 34.75 -59.63
N ARG A 714 -11.72 34.35 -58.56
CA ARG A 714 -12.29 35.28 -57.57
C ARG A 714 -11.23 35.93 -56.69
N VAL A 715 -10.23 35.17 -56.26
CA VAL A 715 -9.07 35.72 -55.50
C VAL A 715 -8.45 36.89 -56.26
N VAL A 716 -8.26 36.74 -57.57
CA VAL A 716 -7.67 37.77 -58.45
C VAL A 716 -8.55 39.01 -58.62
N ASP A 717 -9.87 38.85 -58.52
CA ASP A 717 -10.79 39.98 -58.63
C ASP A 717 -10.84 40.82 -57.34
N GLU A 718 -10.49 40.23 -56.19
CA GLU A 718 -10.58 40.86 -54.86
C GLU A 718 -9.22 41.35 -54.32
N VAL A 719 -8.14 40.60 -54.52
CA VAL A 719 -6.80 40.98 -54.03
C VAL A 719 -6.17 42.02 -54.96
N SER A 720 -5.93 43.22 -54.42
CA SER A 720 -5.43 44.37 -55.18
C SER A 720 -3.92 44.62 -55.00
N GLY A 721 -3.28 45.26 -55.98
CA GLY A 721 -1.85 45.63 -55.90
C GLY A 721 -0.87 44.62 -56.52
N ILE A 722 -1.35 43.49 -57.03
CA ILE A 722 -0.56 42.44 -57.67
C ILE A 722 -1.02 42.26 -59.13
N ASP A 723 -0.12 41.85 -60.02
CA ASP A 723 -0.48 41.52 -61.40
C ASP A 723 -1.47 40.34 -61.43
N THR A 724 -2.58 40.53 -62.15
CA THR A 724 -3.71 39.60 -62.12
C THR A 724 -3.44 38.28 -62.82
N GLU A 725 -2.59 38.24 -63.84
CA GLU A 725 -2.20 36.97 -64.48
C GLU A 725 -1.19 36.21 -63.61
N LEU A 726 -0.27 36.94 -62.97
CA LEU A 726 0.71 36.38 -62.05
C LEU A 726 0.04 35.76 -60.81
N LEU A 727 -0.86 36.50 -60.15
CA LEU A 727 -1.59 36.01 -58.97
C LEU A 727 -2.49 34.82 -59.32
N ARG A 728 -3.14 34.85 -60.48
CA ARG A 728 -3.97 33.72 -60.94
C ARG A 728 -3.16 32.46 -61.13
N GLY A 729 -1.94 32.57 -61.66
CA GLY A 729 -1.01 31.46 -61.82
C GLY A 729 -0.61 30.89 -60.46
N ALA A 730 -0.07 31.75 -59.59
CA ALA A 730 0.42 31.34 -58.27
C ALA A 730 -0.68 30.70 -57.39
N VAL A 731 -1.88 31.28 -57.32
CA VAL A 731 -3.01 30.70 -56.58
C VAL A 731 -3.44 29.35 -57.16
N LYS A 732 -3.39 29.18 -58.49
CA LYS A 732 -3.71 27.89 -59.11
C LYS A 732 -2.66 26.83 -58.83
N ASP A 733 -1.39 27.21 -58.83
CA ASP A 733 -0.28 26.30 -58.60
C ASP A 733 -0.27 25.87 -57.13
N ALA A 734 -0.45 26.79 -56.19
CA ALA A 734 -0.63 26.47 -54.77
C ALA A 734 -1.84 25.55 -54.53
N LEU A 735 -3.02 25.87 -55.10
CA LEU A 735 -4.21 25.01 -54.98
C LEU A 735 -4.08 23.66 -55.70
N ALA A 736 -3.14 23.53 -56.65
CA ALA A 736 -2.84 22.26 -57.31
C ALA A 736 -1.84 21.42 -56.49
N GLN A 737 -0.89 22.06 -55.82
CA GLN A 737 0.05 21.45 -54.89
C GLN A 737 -0.67 20.80 -53.70
N VAL A 738 -1.65 21.49 -53.10
CA VAL A 738 -2.54 20.93 -52.06
C VAL A 738 -3.26 19.64 -52.50
N ALA A 739 -3.50 19.47 -53.80
CA ALA A 739 -4.19 18.31 -54.34
C ALA A 739 -3.23 17.19 -54.78
N LEU A 740 -1.91 17.38 -54.68
CA LEU A 740 -0.86 16.48 -55.14
C LEU A 740 0.12 16.06 -54.04
N ASP A 741 0.20 16.79 -52.94
CA ASP A 741 0.96 16.38 -51.76
C ASP A 741 0.18 15.25 -51.04
N GLU A 742 0.43 14.01 -51.47
CA GLU A 742 -0.09 12.77 -50.89
C GLU A 742 0.51 12.47 -49.49
N ASP A 743 1.44 13.31 -48.99
CA ASP A 743 2.23 13.09 -47.76
C ASP A 743 1.76 13.92 -46.54
N GLU A 744 0.67 14.69 -46.62
CA GLU A 744 0.10 15.40 -45.46
C GLU A 744 -1.10 14.64 -44.85
N ASP A 745 -0.82 13.47 -44.26
CA ASP A 745 -1.77 12.67 -43.46
C ASP A 745 -2.55 13.53 -42.43
N TRP A 746 -1.90 14.58 -41.93
CA TRP A 746 -2.43 15.48 -40.92
C TRP A 746 -3.62 16.33 -41.41
N PHE A 747 -3.67 16.74 -42.69
CA PHE A 747 -4.80 17.53 -43.22
C PHE A 747 -6.03 16.65 -43.46
N GLU A 748 -5.82 15.40 -43.89
CA GLU A 748 -6.89 14.40 -43.92
C GLU A 748 -7.38 14.05 -42.51
N GLU A 749 -6.48 13.91 -41.54
CA GLU A 749 -6.75 13.74 -40.09
C GLU A 749 -7.62 14.90 -39.55
N ALA A 750 -7.24 16.15 -39.83
CA ALA A 750 -7.97 17.36 -39.43
C ALA A 750 -9.33 17.52 -40.12
N MET A 751 -9.56 16.78 -41.22
CA MET A 751 -10.82 16.73 -41.96
C MET A 751 -11.71 15.51 -41.59
N ARG A 752 -11.34 14.71 -40.58
CA ARG A 752 -12.16 13.59 -40.08
C ARG A 752 -13.31 14.07 -39.20
N SER A 753 -14.40 13.31 -39.16
CA SER A 753 -15.51 13.63 -38.27
C SER A 753 -15.22 13.06 -36.88
N ARG A 754 -15.64 13.77 -35.83
CA ARG A 754 -15.48 13.33 -34.42
C ARG A 754 -16.04 11.92 -34.18
N ARG A 755 -17.10 11.53 -34.90
CA ARG A 755 -17.73 10.21 -34.80
C ARG A 755 -16.88 9.10 -35.41
N GLU A 756 -16.28 9.38 -36.57
CA GLU A 756 -15.34 8.45 -37.20
C GLU A 756 -14.09 8.25 -36.32
N GLU A 757 -13.54 9.35 -35.80
CA GLU A 757 -12.35 9.35 -34.93
C GLU A 757 -12.57 8.55 -33.63
N GLU A 758 -13.75 8.69 -33.03
CA GLU A 758 -14.13 7.92 -31.84
C GLU A 758 -14.17 6.41 -32.11
N LEU A 759 -14.71 5.97 -33.26
CA LEU A 759 -14.74 4.55 -33.62
C LEU A 759 -13.35 3.99 -33.89
N ARG A 760 -12.46 4.78 -34.51
CA ARG A 760 -11.05 4.38 -34.68
C ARG A 760 -10.35 4.18 -33.35
N LYS A 761 -10.47 5.15 -32.43
CA LYS A 761 -9.87 5.07 -31.07
C LYS A 761 -10.39 3.88 -30.26
N ARG A 762 -11.65 3.51 -30.47
CA ARG A 762 -12.25 2.33 -29.83
C ARG A 762 -11.87 1.02 -30.51
N THR A 763 -11.28 1.03 -31.70
CA THR A 763 -10.84 -0.19 -32.36
C THR A 763 -9.58 -0.70 -31.67
N ASP A 764 -9.71 -1.84 -31.02
CA ASP A 764 -8.64 -2.47 -30.24
C ASP A 764 -7.79 -3.38 -31.13
N ARG A 765 -8.44 -4.15 -32.01
CA ARG A 765 -7.75 -5.12 -32.88
C ARG A 765 -8.52 -5.39 -34.16
N VAL A 766 -7.79 -5.55 -35.26
CA VAL A 766 -8.33 -6.01 -36.55
C VAL A 766 -7.54 -7.21 -37.03
N VAL A 767 -8.20 -8.36 -37.19
CA VAL A 767 -7.56 -9.60 -37.68
C VAL A 767 -8.22 -10.03 -38.98
N CYS A 768 -7.43 -10.29 -40.01
CA CYS A 768 -7.88 -10.87 -41.27
C CYS A 768 -7.43 -12.34 -41.35
N TYR A 769 -8.39 -13.24 -41.57
CA TYR A 769 -8.14 -14.64 -41.92
C TYR A 769 -8.40 -14.83 -43.41
N PRO A 770 -7.36 -14.95 -44.24
CA PRO A 770 -7.52 -15.16 -45.67
C PRO A 770 -8.00 -16.59 -45.94
N GLY A 771 -9.19 -16.74 -46.54
CA GLY A 771 -9.70 -18.03 -47.03
C GLY A 771 -9.48 -18.21 -48.53
N ALA A 772 -9.57 -19.46 -49.01
CA ALA A 772 -9.33 -19.79 -50.42
C ALA A 772 -10.40 -19.20 -51.38
N GLU A 773 -11.63 -18.97 -50.87
CA GLU A 773 -12.74 -18.40 -51.65
C GLU A 773 -13.23 -17.05 -51.11
N ASP A 774 -13.16 -16.80 -49.80
CA ASP A 774 -13.53 -15.53 -49.16
C ASP A 774 -12.65 -15.26 -47.91
N ALA A 775 -12.31 -13.99 -47.68
CA ALA A 775 -11.60 -13.55 -46.47
C ALA A 775 -12.58 -13.12 -45.37
N GLU A 776 -12.19 -13.32 -44.11
CA GLU A 776 -12.98 -12.95 -42.93
C GLU A 776 -12.19 -11.95 -42.07
N TRP A 777 -12.83 -10.87 -41.64
CA TRP A 777 -12.26 -9.85 -40.78
C TRP A 777 -12.94 -9.85 -39.40
N LEU A 778 -12.14 -9.86 -38.34
CA LEU A 778 -12.60 -9.72 -36.97
C LEU A 778 -12.17 -8.35 -36.46
N ILE A 779 -13.15 -7.49 -36.15
CA ILE A 779 -12.95 -6.14 -35.62
C ILE A 779 -13.33 -6.16 -34.14
N THR A 780 -12.34 -6.09 -33.26
CA THR A 780 -12.53 -5.97 -31.81
C THR A 780 -12.57 -4.49 -31.43
N MET A 781 -13.62 -4.08 -30.72
CA MET A 781 -13.81 -2.69 -30.29
C MET A 781 -14.12 -2.60 -28.80
N ARG A 782 -13.68 -1.52 -28.15
CA ARG A 782 -14.01 -1.21 -26.76
C ARG A 782 -15.41 -0.57 -26.65
N PRO A 783 -16.18 -0.89 -25.60
CA PRO A 783 -17.47 -0.25 -25.35
C PRO A 783 -17.30 1.23 -24.98
N THR A 784 -18.35 2.03 -25.19
CA THR A 784 -18.42 3.40 -24.64
C THR A 784 -18.81 3.35 -23.16
N PRO A 785 -18.53 4.41 -22.35
CA PRO A 785 -19.02 4.49 -20.96
C PRO A 785 -20.56 4.44 -20.84
N THR A 786 -21.27 4.67 -21.94
CA THR A 786 -22.73 4.60 -22.02
C THR A 786 -23.25 3.23 -22.46
N SER A 787 -22.37 2.32 -22.91
CA SER A 787 -22.70 0.94 -23.19
C SER A 787 -22.81 0.16 -21.88
N PRO A 788 -23.77 -0.77 -21.75
CA PRO A 788 -23.83 -1.67 -20.61
C PRO A 788 -22.74 -2.76 -20.64
N GLU A 789 -22.05 -2.93 -21.77
CA GLU A 789 -20.91 -3.84 -21.90
C GLU A 789 -19.65 -3.18 -21.33
N THR A 790 -18.86 -3.94 -20.54
CA THR A 790 -17.62 -3.43 -19.92
C THR A 790 -16.35 -3.97 -20.58
N GLU A 791 -16.47 -5.03 -21.38
CA GLU A 791 -15.34 -5.70 -22.04
C GLU A 791 -15.31 -5.45 -23.56
N PRO A 792 -14.13 -5.51 -24.22
CA PRO A 792 -14.03 -5.41 -25.67
C PRO A 792 -14.80 -6.52 -26.38
N GLN A 793 -15.56 -6.16 -27.41
CA GLN A 793 -16.39 -7.10 -28.17
C GLN A 793 -15.93 -7.19 -29.63
N THR A 794 -16.11 -8.36 -30.24
CA THR A 794 -15.65 -8.63 -31.62
C THR A 794 -16.82 -8.75 -32.59
N MET A 795 -16.74 -8.02 -33.69
CA MET A 795 -17.65 -8.12 -34.84
C MET A 795 -16.95 -8.78 -36.01
N THR A 796 -17.65 -9.68 -36.70
CA THR A 796 -17.11 -10.42 -37.85
C THR A 796 -17.70 -9.88 -39.15
N PHE A 797 -16.85 -9.68 -40.16
CA PHE A 797 -17.22 -9.24 -41.50
C PHE A 797 -16.67 -10.19 -42.56
N ASP A 798 -17.48 -10.48 -43.58
CA ASP A 798 -16.97 -11.08 -44.83
C ASP A 798 -16.50 -9.99 -45.82
N SER A 799 -15.85 -10.42 -46.90
CA SER A 799 -15.30 -9.50 -47.92
C SER A 799 -16.37 -8.62 -48.57
N GLY A 800 -17.57 -9.15 -48.79
CA GLY A 800 -18.67 -8.39 -49.37
C GLY A 800 -19.23 -7.34 -48.40
N GLN A 801 -19.27 -7.66 -47.11
CA GLN A 801 -19.78 -6.79 -46.05
C GLN A 801 -18.83 -5.63 -45.74
N LEU A 802 -17.52 -5.89 -45.67
CA LEU A 802 -16.54 -4.87 -45.35
C LEU A 802 -16.36 -3.84 -46.48
N HIS A 803 -16.38 -4.29 -47.74
CA HIS A 803 -16.16 -3.40 -48.90
C HIS A 803 -17.43 -2.76 -49.47
N ASN A 804 -18.60 -3.00 -48.88
CA ASN A 804 -19.84 -2.35 -49.31
C ASN A 804 -19.84 -0.88 -48.88
N ALA A 805 -20.26 0.05 -49.75
CA ALA A 805 -20.34 1.48 -49.44
C ALA A 805 -21.49 1.88 -48.49
N ASP A 806 -22.27 0.91 -48.01
CA ASP A 806 -23.39 1.11 -47.09
C ASP A 806 -23.02 0.70 -45.64
N PRO A 807 -22.93 1.66 -44.69
CA PRO A 807 -22.64 1.36 -43.28
C PRO A 807 -23.77 0.64 -42.55
N GLY A 808 -24.94 0.41 -43.18
CA GLY A 808 -26.12 -0.14 -42.54
C GLY A 808 -25.88 -1.49 -41.85
N HIS A 809 -25.00 -2.34 -42.40
CA HIS A 809 -24.66 -3.63 -41.79
C HIS A 809 -23.85 -3.46 -40.49
N PHE A 810 -22.81 -2.63 -40.53
CA PHE A 810 -22.02 -2.26 -39.34
C PHE A 810 -22.89 -1.62 -38.26
N GLN A 811 -23.79 -0.71 -38.63
CA GLN A 811 -24.68 -0.06 -37.67
C GLN A 811 -25.59 -1.06 -36.93
N GLN A 812 -26.01 -2.14 -37.60
CA GLN A 812 -26.81 -3.21 -36.98
C GLN A 812 -25.98 -4.08 -36.04
N LEU A 813 -24.76 -4.47 -36.45
CA LEU A 813 -23.85 -5.25 -35.63
C LEU A 813 -23.43 -4.47 -34.37
N HIS A 814 -23.03 -3.21 -34.53
CA HIS A 814 -22.65 -2.35 -33.40
C HIS A 814 -23.79 -2.19 -32.39
N LEU A 815 -25.03 -2.02 -32.87
CA LEU A 815 -26.20 -1.96 -32.01
C LEU A 815 -26.45 -3.30 -31.30
N GLY A 816 -26.25 -4.44 -31.98
CA GLY A 816 -26.46 -5.76 -31.38
C GLY A 816 -25.42 -6.09 -30.31
N VAL A 817 -24.19 -5.64 -30.49
CA VAL A 817 -23.05 -5.95 -29.63
C VAL A 817 -22.93 -4.98 -28.46
N PHE A 818 -23.04 -3.67 -28.69
CA PHE A 818 -22.84 -2.66 -27.65
C PHE A 818 -24.13 -2.03 -27.13
N LEU A 819 -25.29 -2.45 -27.68
CA LEU A 819 -26.60 -1.86 -27.40
C LEU A 819 -26.67 -0.34 -27.66
N GLU A 820 -25.77 0.16 -28.51
CA GLU A 820 -25.58 1.57 -28.83
C GLU A 820 -25.78 1.85 -30.32
N LYS A 821 -26.56 2.90 -30.62
CA LYS A 821 -26.84 3.32 -31.99
C LYS A 821 -25.78 4.28 -32.51
N VAL A 822 -25.08 3.88 -33.57
CA VAL A 822 -24.13 4.73 -34.30
C VAL A 822 -24.72 5.18 -35.65
N GLN A 823 -24.37 6.39 -36.09
CA GLN A 823 -24.73 6.91 -37.41
C GLN A 823 -23.48 7.33 -38.17
N LEU A 824 -23.22 6.66 -39.29
CA LEU A 824 -22.17 6.96 -40.24
C LEU A 824 -22.78 7.23 -41.62
N ASP A 825 -22.23 8.20 -42.34
CA ASP A 825 -22.45 8.34 -43.77
C ASP A 825 -21.48 7.47 -44.60
N SER A 826 -21.73 7.32 -45.90
CA SER A 826 -20.92 6.44 -46.76
C SER A 826 -19.45 6.88 -46.87
N ALA A 827 -19.13 8.15 -46.64
CA ALA A 827 -17.75 8.64 -46.68
C ALA A 827 -17.03 8.32 -45.36
N GLU A 828 -17.69 8.56 -44.22
CA GLU A 828 -17.17 8.17 -42.90
C GLU A 828 -16.95 6.64 -42.82
N TRP A 829 -17.85 5.85 -43.42
CA TRP A 829 -17.72 4.40 -43.50
C TRP A 829 -16.53 3.94 -44.34
N ALA A 830 -16.34 4.53 -45.53
CA ALA A 830 -15.21 4.21 -46.39
C ALA A 830 -13.88 4.48 -45.69
N ASN A 831 -13.77 5.61 -45.00
CA ASN A 831 -12.55 5.94 -44.26
C ASN A 831 -12.30 4.99 -43.08
N LEU A 832 -13.35 4.61 -42.34
CA LEU A 832 -13.24 3.68 -41.22
C LEU A 832 -12.80 2.28 -41.69
N THR A 833 -13.30 1.84 -42.85
CA THR A 833 -12.89 0.57 -43.45
C THR A 833 -11.47 0.64 -44.01
N ASP A 834 -11.09 1.73 -44.67
CA ASP A 834 -9.70 1.96 -45.10
C ASP A 834 -8.71 1.92 -43.92
N PHE A 835 -9.11 2.47 -42.77
CA PHE A 835 -8.33 2.39 -41.53
C PHE A 835 -8.20 0.96 -41.02
N TRP A 836 -9.30 0.21 -40.90
CA TRP A 836 -9.22 -1.18 -40.46
C TRP A 836 -8.35 -2.03 -41.38
N LEU A 837 -8.42 -1.79 -42.70
CA LEU A 837 -7.56 -2.44 -43.67
C LEU A 837 -6.09 -2.04 -43.53
N SER A 838 -5.79 -0.82 -43.07
CA SER A 838 -4.41 -0.37 -42.87
C SER A 838 -3.77 -0.91 -41.59
N ILE A 839 -4.56 -1.17 -40.54
CA ILE A 839 -4.07 -1.72 -39.26
C ILE A 839 -4.27 -3.23 -39.12
N GLN A 840 -4.81 -3.92 -40.14
CA GLN A 840 -5.13 -5.33 -40.03
C GLN A 840 -3.87 -6.20 -39.82
N GLU A 841 -3.98 -7.16 -38.91
CA GLU A 841 -3.04 -8.26 -38.80
C GLU A 841 -3.54 -9.45 -39.61
N THR A 842 -2.76 -9.93 -40.59
CA THR A 842 -3.14 -11.13 -41.36
C THR A 842 -2.64 -12.36 -40.63
N LYS A 843 -3.56 -13.26 -40.24
CA LYS A 843 -3.21 -14.53 -39.57
C LYS A 843 -3.65 -15.71 -40.40
N GLU A 844 -2.80 -16.73 -40.48
CA GLU A 844 -3.27 -18.06 -40.82
C GLU A 844 -4.06 -18.58 -39.63
N ARG A 845 -5.24 -19.16 -39.88
CA ARG A 845 -6.06 -19.72 -38.81
C ARG A 845 -5.30 -20.92 -38.25
N GLU A 846 -4.63 -20.75 -37.12
CA GLU A 846 -4.00 -21.86 -36.40
C GLU A 846 -5.08 -22.93 -36.21
N ALA A 847 -4.78 -24.17 -36.62
CA ALA A 847 -5.69 -25.27 -36.45
C ALA A 847 -5.99 -25.38 -34.96
N ASP A 848 -7.21 -25.01 -34.56
CA ASP A 848 -7.66 -25.06 -33.19
C ASP A 848 -7.50 -26.50 -32.72
N THR A 849 -6.42 -26.77 -31.98
CA THR A 849 -6.05 -28.12 -31.55
C THR A 849 -7.16 -28.77 -30.74
N ARG A 850 -8.01 -27.96 -30.09
CA ARG A 850 -9.20 -28.45 -29.38
C ARG A 850 -10.30 -28.84 -30.36
N LEU A 851 -10.55 -28.04 -31.40
CA LEU A 851 -11.51 -28.37 -32.44
C LEU A 851 -11.08 -29.60 -33.24
N GLU A 852 -9.82 -29.71 -33.65
CA GLU A 852 -9.31 -30.87 -34.39
C GLU A 852 -9.40 -32.14 -33.53
N ALA A 853 -9.02 -32.08 -32.25
CA ALA A 853 -9.20 -33.18 -31.32
C ALA A 853 -10.68 -33.56 -31.16
N ALA A 854 -11.58 -32.58 -31.06
CA ALA A 854 -13.01 -32.81 -30.93
C ALA A 854 -13.64 -33.45 -32.18
N ILE A 855 -13.18 -33.08 -33.38
CA ILE A 855 -13.60 -33.67 -34.66
C ILE A 855 -13.05 -35.10 -34.82
N GLU A 856 -11.80 -35.35 -34.43
CA GLU A 856 -11.20 -36.69 -34.43
C GLU A 856 -11.92 -37.62 -33.45
N GLU A 857 -12.20 -37.14 -32.23
CA GLU A 857 -12.93 -37.87 -31.20
C GLU A 857 -14.37 -38.18 -31.64
N PHE A 858 -15.06 -37.20 -32.23
CA PHE A 858 -16.40 -37.37 -32.79
C PHE A 858 -16.41 -38.46 -33.87
N THR A 859 -15.51 -38.37 -34.86
CA THR A 859 -15.43 -39.33 -35.97
C THR A 859 -15.10 -40.74 -35.44
N SER A 860 -14.20 -40.86 -34.47
CA SER A 860 -13.90 -42.13 -33.77
C SER A 860 -15.11 -42.68 -33.03
N ALA A 861 -15.94 -41.82 -32.41
CA ALA A 861 -17.17 -42.25 -31.75
C ALA A 861 -18.20 -42.77 -32.77
N VAL A 862 -18.39 -42.08 -33.90
CA VAL A 862 -19.29 -42.51 -34.98
C VAL A 862 -18.83 -43.84 -35.59
N ASN A 863 -17.52 -44.04 -35.81
CA ASN A 863 -16.99 -45.32 -36.32
C ASN A 863 -17.19 -46.49 -35.35
N LYS A 864 -17.39 -46.22 -34.05
CA LYS A 864 -17.67 -47.24 -33.02
C LYS A 864 -19.17 -47.44 -32.75
N MET A 865 -20.05 -46.58 -33.28
CA MET A 865 -21.49 -46.72 -33.12
C MET A 865 -21.99 -47.97 -33.82
N ARG A 866 -22.95 -48.70 -33.24
CA ARG A 866 -23.64 -49.73 -34.05
C ARG A 866 -24.55 -49.04 -35.05
N VAL A 867 -24.37 -49.33 -36.33
CA VAL A 867 -25.20 -48.77 -37.41
C VAL A 867 -26.18 -49.82 -37.92
N TRP A 868 -27.45 -49.47 -38.01
CA TRP A 868 -28.51 -50.34 -38.52
C TRP A 868 -28.81 -50.04 -39.99
N ALA A 869 -29.05 -51.09 -40.78
CA ALA A 869 -29.34 -50.95 -42.21
C ALA A 869 -30.80 -50.54 -42.49
N ASP A 870 -31.70 -50.82 -41.56
CA ASP A 870 -33.12 -50.51 -41.67
C ASP A 870 -33.69 -49.95 -40.36
N GLU A 871 -34.90 -49.39 -40.44
CA GLU A 871 -35.56 -48.81 -39.27
C GLU A 871 -36.01 -49.88 -38.25
N GLU A 872 -36.02 -51.16 -38.62
CA GLU A 872 -36.52 -52.26 -37.80
C GLU A 872 -35.43 -52.69 -36.80
N GLY A 873 -35.59 -52.33 -35.52
CA GLY A 873 -34.58 -52.60 -34.48
C GLY A 873 -33.67 -51.41 -34.13
N PHE A 874 -33.73 -50.31 -34.88
CA PHE A 874 -33.07 -49.06 -34.53
C PHE A 874 -33.81 -48.30 -33.43
N ASP A 875 -33.09 -47.93 -32.36
CA ASP A 875 -33.63 -47.16 -31.22
C ASP A 875 -32.98 -45.77 -31.14
N TRP A 876 -33.82 -44.73 -31.23
CA TRP A 876 -33.43 -43.31 -31.19
C TRP A 876 -32.82 -42.87 -29.85
N ASP A 877 -33.13 -43.57 -28.76
CA ASP A 877 -32.63 -43.24 -27.42
C ASP A 877 -31.31 -43.99 -27.11
N SER A 878 -30.79 -44.76 -28.07
CA SER A 878 -29.53 -45.50 -27.96
C SER A 878 -28.35 -44.77 -28.62
N ARG A 879 -27.11 -45.19 -28.33
CA ARG A 879 -25.86 -44.65 -28.93
C ARG A 879 -25.59 -45.19 -30.36
N ASN A 880 -26.64 -45.46 -31.13
CA ASN A 880 -26.56 -46.15 -32.42
C ASN A 880 -26.84 -45.18 -33.58
N GLY A 881 -26.33 -45.51 -34.77
CA GLY A 881 -26.62 -44.81 -36.02
C GLY A 881 -27.59 -45.58 -36.91
N LEU A 882 -28.23 -44.89 -37.86
CA LEU A 882 -29.04 -45.51 -38.90
C LEU A 882 -28.43 -45.18 -40.27
N TYR A 883 -28.18 -46.19 -41.08
CA TYR A 883 -27.70 -46.02 -42.46
C TYR A 883 -28.85 -45.53 -43.34
N ALA A 884 -28.58 -44.53 -44.18
CA ALA A 884 -29.53 -43.97 -45.13
C ALA A 884 -28.87 -43.89 -46.51
N GLU A 885 -29.26 -44.81 -47.39
CA GLU A 885 -28.86 -44.79 -48.80
C GLU A 885 -29.45 -43.57 -49.53
N ASP A 886 -28.71 -43.03 -50.50
CA ASP A 886 -29.13 -41.93 -51.39
C ASP A 886 -29.72 -40.73 -50.61
N PHE A 887 -29.02 -40.27 -49.57
CA PHE A 887 -29.51 -39.22 -48.67
C PHE A 887 -29.59 -37.85 -49.36
N THR A 888 -28.65 -37.55 -50.25
CA THR A 888 -28.60 -36.32 -51.07
C THR A 888 -29.14 -36.54 -52.48
N ALA A 889 -29.31 -35.47 -53.24
CA ALA A 889 -29.73 -35.56 -54.65
C ALA A 889 -28.63 -36.10 -55.59
N ASP A 890 -27.40 -36.21 -55.08
CA ASP A 890 -26.22 -36.70 -55.79
C ASP A 890 -25.90 -38.16 -55.43
N ASP A 891 -26.86 -38.88 -54.83
CA ASP A 891 -26.78 -40.28 -54.42
C ASP A 891 -25.70 -40.55 -53.35
N ASP A 892 -25.45 -39.59 -52.44
CA ASP A 892 -24.53 -39.78 -51.31
C ASP A 892 -25.23 -40.45 -50.10
N ASP A 893 -24.62 -41.51 -49.58
CA ASP A 893 -25.10 -42.22 -48.39
C ASP A 893 -24.75 -41.52 -47.08
N ALA A 894 -25.63 -41.63 -46.07
CA ALA A 894 -25.45 -41.00 -44.76
C ALA A 894 -25.61 -41.98 -43.59
N ILE A 895 -24.85 -41.74 -42.52
CA ILE A 895 -25.18 -42.22 -41.18
C ILE A 895 -25.95 -41.14 -40.44
N LEU A 896 -27.18 -41.45 -40.06
CA LEU A 896 -28.03 -40.56 -39.29
C LEU A 896 -27.73 -40.74 -37.80
N VAL A 897 -26.96 -39.80 -37.24
CA VAL A 897 -26.65 -39.75 -35.81
C VAL A 897 -27.81 -39.07 -35.05
N PRO A 898 -28.37 -39.68 -33.99
CA PRO A 898 -29.42 -39.08 -33.17
C PRO A 898 -28.97 -37.76 -32.53
N GLY A 899 -29.76 -36.69 -32.70
CA GLY A 899 -29.46 -35.39 -32.13
C GLY A 899 -29.42 -35.39 -30.60
N ALA A 900 -30.22 -36.23 -29.93
CA ALA A 900 -30.17 -36.37 -28.47
C ALA A 900 -28.84 -36.95 -27.98
N TRP A 901 -28.29 -37.93 -28.71
CA TRP A 901 -26.96 -38.45 -28.44
C TRP A 901 -25.89 -37.38 -28.70
N MET A 902 -26.00 -36.64 -29.81
CA MET A 902 -25.05 -35.59 -30.17
C MET A 902 -24.95 -34.52 -29.09
N GLU A 903 -26.07 -34.02 -28.58
CA GLU A 903 -26.07 -33.02 -27.52
C GLU A 903 -25.52 -33.57 -26.20
N SER A 904 -25.85 -34.83 -25.84
CA SER A 904 -25.27 -35.49 -24.65
C SER A 904 -23.76 -35.67 -24.80
N TRP A 905 -23.28 -36.11 -25.96
CA TRP A 905 -21.87 -36.33 -26.24
C TRP A 905 -21.09 -35.01 -26.20
N LYS A 906 -21.65 -33.93 -26.76
CA LYS A 906 -21.06 -32.58 -26.64
C LYS A 906 -20.97 -32.11 -25.19
N HIS A 907 -21.99 -32.40 -24.38
CA HIS A 907 -22.00 -32.02 -22.97
C HIS A 907 -20.99 -32.83 -22.15
N ASP A 908 -20.96 -34.15 -22.34
CA ASP A 908 -20.09 -35.07 -21.59
C ASP A 908 -18.59 -34.84 -21.87
N ASN A 909 -18.24 -34.27 -23.03
CA ASN A 909 -16.86 -34.00 -23.45
C ASN A 909 -16.48 -32.51 -23.47
N ASP A 910 -17.30 -31.65 -22.85
CA ASP A 910 -17.06 -30.20 -22.77
C ASP A 910 -16.85 -29.51 -24.14
N TYR A 911 -17.71 -29.83 -25.10
CA TYR A 911 -17.72 -29.24 -26.45
C TYR A 911 -19.01 -28.50 -26.79
N THR A 912 -19.78 -28.08 -25.78
CA THR A 912 -21.07 -27.38 -25.95
C THR A 912 -20.93 -26.09 -26.76
N GLU A 913 -19.84 -25.35 -26.56
CA GLU A 913 -19.50 -24.09 -27.22
C GLU A 913 -19.13 -24.25 -28.70
N ILE A 914 -18.76 -25.46 -29.15
CA ILE A 914 -18.38 -25.72 -30.54
C ILE A 914 -19.62 -25.87 -31.42
N ASN A 915 -19.68 -25.11 -32.52
CA ASN A 915 -20.73 -25.24 -33.53
C ASN A 915 -20.44 -26.40 -34.50
N PHE A 916 -20.52 -27.65 -34.02
CA PHE A 916 -20.26 -28.86 -34.82
C PHE A 916 -21.00 -28.91 -36.16
N SER A 917 -22.20 -28.34 -36.26
CA SER A 917 -22.98 -28.37 -37.51
C SER A 917 -22.31 -27.55 -38.61
N LYS A 918 -21.65 -26.45 -38.24
CA LYS A 918 -20.81 -25.67 -39.16
C LYS A 918 -19.51 -26.42 -39.44
N GLU A 919 -18.85 -26.91 -38.40
CA GLU A 919 -17.49 -27.47 -38.49
C GLU A 919 -17.42 -28.82 -39.23
N LEU A 920 -18.42 -29.69 -39.05
CA LEU A 920 -18.52 -30.96 -39.78
C LEU A 920 -18.82 -30.72 -41.27
N ARG A 921 -19.59 -29.68 -41.60
CA ARG A 921 -19.86 -29.32 -43.01
C ARG A 921 -18.65 -28.70 -43.69
N GLN A 922 -17.91 -27.83 -43.00
CA GLN A 922 -16.69 -27.23 -43.55
C GLN A 922 -15.60 -28.26 -43.84
N ARG A 923 -15.65 -29.43 -43.18
CA ARG A 923 -14.73 -30.55 -43.38
C ARG A 923 -15.30 -31.66 -44.28
N ASP A 924 -16.44 -31.43 -44.93
CA ASP A 924 -17.14 -32.42 -45.76
C ASP A 924 -17.47 -33.74 -45.03
N LEU A 925 -17.57 -33.71 -43.70
CA LEU A 925 -17.94 -34.86 -42.87
C LEU A 925 -19.46 -34.99 -42.73
N ALA A 926 -20.22 -33.90 -42.88
CA ALA A 926 -21.67 -33.91 -42.86
C ALA A 926 -22.26 -33.47 -44.20
N LEU A 927 -23.21 -34.24 -44.73
CA LEU A 927 -23.89 -33.97 -46.00
C LEU A 927 -24.92 -32.83 -45.91
N GLY A 928 -25.08 -32.23 -44.73
CA GLY A 928 -25.98 -31.12 -44.49
C GLY A 928 -26.03 -30.70 -43.02
N GLY A 929 -26.78 -29.64 -42.72
CA GLY A 929 -27.00 -29.24 -41.32
C GLY A 929 -27.90 -30.22 -40.59
N SER A 930 -27.88 -30.18 -39.25
CA SER A 930 -28.82 -30.94 -38.41
C SER A 930 -30.27 -30.69 -38.87
N SER A 931 -31.01 -31.75 -39.16
CA SER A 931 -32.36 -31.65 -39.72
C SER A 931 -33.33 -32.54 -38.97
N ARG A 932 -34.64 -32.23 -39.04
CA ARG A 932 -35.67 -33.08 -38.43
C ARG A 932 -36.21 -34.07 -39.46
N ARG A 933 -35.90 -35.35 -39.29
CA ARG A 933 -36.41 -36.45 -40.13
C ARG A 933 -37.47 -37.26 -39.38
N THR A 934 -38.41 -37.84 -40.12
CA THR A 934 -39.44 -38.73 -39.58
C THR A 934 -39.09 -40.15 -39.96
N ILE A 935 -38.81 -40.99 -38.95
CA ILE A 935 -38.37 -42.39 -39.08
C ILE A 935 -39.12 -43.14 -37.98
N ASN A 936 -39.71 -44.31 -38.26
CA ASN A 936 -40.60 -45.04 -37.37
C ASN A 936 -41.71 -44.17 -36.73
N SER A 937 -42.33 -43.29 -37.53
CA SER A 937 -43.40 -42.37 -37.10
C SER A 937 -43.01 -41.30 -36.06
N ALA A 938 -41.72 -41.17 -35.71
CA ALA A 938 -41.21 -40.16 -34.79
C ALA A 938 -40.37 -39.12 -35.55
N ARG A 939 -40.66 -37.83 -35.35
CA ARG A 939 -39.89 -36.73 -35.97
C ARG A 939 -38.79 -36.25 -35.01
N ARG A 940 -37.55 -36.65 -35.26
CA ARG A 940 -36.40 -36.36 -34.40
C ARG A 940 -35.32 -35.58 -35.15
N MET A 941 -34.49 -34.86 -34.38
CA MET A 941 -33.34 -34.14 -34.93
C MET A 941 -32.22 -35.15 -35.21
N VAL A 942 -31.64 -35.09 -36.41
CA VAL A 942 -30.58 -36.01 -36.85
C VAL A 942 -29.45 -35.22 -37.50
N TRP A 943 -28.25 -35.78 -37.41
CA TRP A 943 -27.04 -35.26 -38.00
C TRP A 943 -26.60 -36.23 -39.11
N PRO A 944 -26.69 -35.83 -40.40
CA PRO A 944 -26.37 -36.72 -41.51
C PRO A 944 -24.87 -36.68 -41.80
N ILE A 945 -24.14 -37.66 -41.27
CA ILE A 945 -22.70 -37.82 -41.48
C ILE A 945 -22.48 -38.60 -42.77
N ALA A 946 -21.58 -38.14 -43.63
CA ALA A 946 -21.29 -38.81 -44.90
C ALA A 946 -20.73 -40.21 -44.63
N ALA A 947 -21.43 -41.26 -45.07
CA ALA A 947 -21.05 -42.64 -44.78
C ALA A 947 -19.64 -42.95 -45.34
N GLU A 948 -19.30 -42.40 -46.51
CA GLU A 948 -17.98 -42.52 -47.15
C GLU A 948 -16.81 -41.93 -46.33
N LYS A 949 -17.10 -41.09 -45.33
CA LYS A 949 -16.08 -40.53 -44.41
C LYS A 949 -15.97 -41.31 -43.11
N THR A 950 -16.67 -42.43 -43.00
CA THR A 950 -16.70 -43.31 -41.83
C THR A 950 -16.27 -44.72 -42.22
N ASP A 951 -16.06 -45.58 -41.24
CA ASP A 951 -15.72 -46.99 -41.47
C ASP A 951 -16.94 -47.86 -41.84
N TRP A 952 -18.13 -47.26 -41.95
CA TRP A 952 -19.37 -47.99 -42.22
C TRP A 952 -19.71 -48.01 -43.70
N SER A 953 -19.95 -49.21 -44.23
CA SER A 953 -20.58 -49.43 -45.53
C SER A 953 -21.98 -50.05 -45.37
N PRO A 954 -22.80 -50.09 -46.45
CA PRO A 954 -24.10 -50.79 -46.41
C PRO A 954 -23.97 -52.27 -45.99
N GLU A 955 -22.83 -52.91 -46.27
CA GLU A 955 -22.56 -54.31 -45.93
C GLU A 955 -22.19 -54.51 -44.46
N ASP A 956 -21.69 -53.46 -43.79
CA ASP A 956 -21.31 -53.48 -42.36
C ASP A 956 -22.47 -53.12 -41.43
N ALA A 957 -23.51 -52.48 -41.98
CA ALA A 957 -24.71 -52.12 -41.23
C ALA A 957 -25.50 -53.39 -40.82
N LEU A 958 -25.92 -53.43 -39.55
CA LEU A 958 -26.67 -54.55 -39.00
C LEU A 958 -28.02 -54.66 -39.69
N THR A 959 -28.24 -55.78 -40.37
CA THR A 959 -29.56 -56.21 -40.85
C THR A 959 -30.21 -57.09 -39.79
N VAL A 960 -31.52 -56.95 -39.60
CA VAL A 960 -32.26 -57.85 -38.71
C VAL A 960 -32.16 -59.26 -39.29
N ALA A 961 -31.43 -60.14 -38.62
CA ALA A 961 -31.44 -61.56 -38.94
C ALA A 961 -32.85 -62.12 -38.66
N ASP A 962 -33.44 -62.77 -39.65
CA ASP A 962 -34.61 -63.65 -39.47
C ASP A 962 -34.38 -64.59 -38.27
N GLU A 963 -35.43 -64.79 -37.47
CA GLU A 963 -35.49 -65.43 -36.14
C GLU A 963 -35.05 -66.92 -36.04
N ASP A 964 -34.10 -67.44 -36.81
CA ASP A 964 -33.75 -68.89 -36.81
C ASP A 964 -32.25 -69.25 -36.63
N ASP A 965 -31.37 -68.34 -36.20
CA ASP A 965 -29.94 -68.66 -35.97
C ASP A 965 -29.53 -68.58 -34.49
N GLU A 966 -29.77 -69.65 -33.73
CA GLU A 966 -29.41 -69.78 -32.30
C GLU A 966 -27.88 -69.89 -32.02
N ASP A 967 -26.99 -69.84 -33.02
CA ASP A 967 -25.56 -70.15 -32.83
C ASP A 967 -24.54 -69.07 -33.30
N ALA A 968 -24.95 -67.88 -33.75
CA ALA A 968 -24.01 -66.85 -34.21
C ALA A 968 -23.65 -65.80 -33.14
N LYS A 969 -22.68 -66.12 -32.27
CA LYS A 969 -21.84 -65.09 -31.62
C LYS A 969 -20.45 -65.06 -32.28
N PRO A 970 -20.02 -63.87 -32.72
CA PRO A 970 -18.62 -63.45 -32.60
C PRO A 970 -18.58 -62.20 -31.71
N GLU A 971 -18.20 -62.28 -30.44
CA GLU A 971 -16.81 -62.13 -30.00
C GLU A 971 -15.90 -61.46 -31.03
N GLY A 972 -15.65 -60.16 -30.85
CA GLY A 972 -14.44 -59.52 -31.36
C GLY A 972 -14.61 -58.14 -31.96
N LEU A 973 -15.16 -57.16 -31.24
CA LEU A 973 -14.80 -55.74 -31.39
C LEU A 973 -14.83 -55.12 -29.99
N ARG A 974 -13.65 -54.83 -29.47
CA ARG A 974 -13.37 -54.20 -28.18
C ARG A 974 -13.12 -52.72 -28.41
#